data_AF-A0A167UZY9-F1
#
_entry.id   AF-A0A167UZY9-F1
#
_cell.length_a   1.000
_cell.length_b   1.000
_cell.length_c   1.000
_cell.angle_alpha   90.00
_cell.angle_beta   90.00
_cell.angle_gamma   90.00
#
_symmetry.space_group_name_H-M   'P 1'
#
loop_
_entity.id
_entity.type
_entity.pdbx_description
1 polymer ?
#
loop_
_entity_poly.entity_id
_entity_poly.type
_entity_poly.pdbx_seq_one_letter_code
_entity_poly.pdbx_strand_id
1 'polypeptide(L)'
;MDFTEIYKQSAGLVHFSPGANFIATAVLDRLIVRRADSFQITRTWLLDPPKPRDPIHPISHIGWSCDSEYLLAACAKRGVVRVFKLREEHWAARIDAGTEGLVRAEWAPDGRHILCFSEWGLRVTVWSLVTGGATYIQFPIHPERGYAFRADGRYFILAERHKSKDTLGVYDTADGYKLARHFPLPTASLAHLALSPTGNHLAVWEGPLEYKLTILTLAGALLATFTPAPDPGFGVRAVAWHPSGALLAVGGWDDTIHILDSLTWGPVHTLALGAGRIPAGVAIWREPPGWLDSDAARGFISYEKLRGAQTLKPDTHTSTHTSTKADTKGARDKDKDGGKARAGGAVQLEWNKNGTLLLVRFEATPAAVHVFAFPSPAAPAPATPRLRSVLLHTRAVLAARWNPVRAGSLAVCCAARSVYTWSDEWVGEGAGAALGLGLGEEEEGEGEEVAECIGVPARKFETRDLRWAPDGKGMVLIDKDTFCCAFEVQEEPEGPSPSCIDIDIAILLQSIWPFDTMANTNTTTGTVCYHCNQSLTRPDIDIRTSNIPATLGCGGLAPPQTVLVKETVAATLTDISELDREISRFRAAIKELELKRTALQFFANVHKSLLNPVSRLPAEMLSQIFQQCVVVSWTDTGRDARYYPGDNKTPMAISSVGRQWRDVALCTPRLWSSISLVLRPKHAKQHIALAGMWLARAGNSPLSIQLKTQKNIRDPMRKVLEVFAIKSTRWRNIHFKLPLSMLECMSFIKSQLPNLEMLELEVWDEDPPLTNMDLFAHTPRLHTFFAGTNVTKSTLSLQWNQIRVIKVSKSDISLPNAIDLVALAPNIESCELRLRKYNRDPVPARTTVQLPQLRSLSVEFDGRLSTPCALFRTLCMPNICQLSLATSDLSWEPLILPLASLCSQASLQTLALRTRGSIGIDTENWLAGKEIVQILKAARQLQVLEILDYQPEFISDDFLQAFAQLGPSEIPVLCPNLQTICFRVPSDTNLASFALALHTRGSSGTQNKLKTVTLVCHTSEMASVEETLQTSAWLDQLRDAGINMQLGDLMSYVAWG
;
A
#
# COMPACT_ATOMS: atom_id res chain seq x y z
N MET A 1 -8.91 10.43 -1.79
CA MET A 1 -7.59 9.81 -1.96
C MET A 1 -7.82 8.33 -1.95
N ASP A 2 -7.50 7.67 -3.05
CA ASP A 2 -7.69 6.24 -3.23
C ASP A 2 -6.37 5.51 -3.01
N PHE A 3 -6.44 4.35 -2.37
CA PHE A 3 -5.29 3.51 -2.08
C PHE A 3 -5.36 2.22 -2.88
N THR A 4 -4.22 1.79 -3.41
CA THR A 4 -4.09 0.48 -4.05
C THR A 4 -4.06 -0.64 -3.03
N GLU A 5 -4.07 -1.88 -3.54
CA GLU A 5 -3.64 -3.04 -2.76
C GLU A 5 -2.20 -2.89 -2.27
N ILE A 6 -1.82 -3.75 -1.32
CA ILE A 6 -0.47 -3.82 -0.76
C ILE A 6 0.36 -4.78 -1.61
N TYR A 7 1.49 -4.29 -2.10
CA TYR A 7 2.44 -5.06 -2.90
C TYR A 7 3.72 -5.31 -2.11
N LYS A 8 4.40 -6.45 -2.36
CA LYS A 8 5.71 -6.73 -1.75
C LYS A 8 6.79 -5.84 -2.35
N GLN A 9 7.77 -5.47 -1.55
CA GLN A 9 9.01 -4.84 -2.00
C GLN A 9 10.20 -5.30 -1.15
N SER A 10 11.42 -4.99 -1.60
CA SER A 10 12.64 -5.17 -0.82
C SER A 10 13.45 -3.88 -0.76
N ALA A 11 13.94 -3.53 0.44
CA ALA A 11 14.85 -2.41 0.70
C ALA A 11 14.34 -1.00 0.31
N GLY A 12 13.02 -0.80 0.18
CA GLY A 12 12.41 0.46 -0.22
C GLY A 12 12.65 0.84 -1.69
N LEU A 13 12.95 -0.16 -2.53
CA LEU A 13 13.26 0.03 -3.95
C LEU A 13 11.99 0.05 -4.78
N VAL A 14 11.28 1.18 -4.71
CA VAL A 14 10.05 1.44 -5.50
C VAL A 14 10.09 2.82 -6.12
N HIS A 15 9.93 2.91 -7.44
CA HIS A 15 10.05 4.17 -8.18
C HIS A 15 9.04 4.25 -9.33
N PHE A 16 8.33 5.38 -9.43
CA PHE A 16 7.66 5.75 -10.67
C PHE A 16 8.68 5.95 -11.79
N SER A 17 8.30 5.58 -13.01
CA SER A 17 8.99 6.04 -14.21
C SER A 17 8.90 7.56 -14.32
N PRO A 18 9.89 8.26 -14.89
CA PRO A 18 9.84 9.70 -15.11
C PRO A 18 8.57 10.19 -15.81
N GLY A 19 8.03 9.40 -16.75
CA GLY A 19 6.76 9.69 -17.41
C GLY A 19 5.49 9.34 -16.62
N ALA A 20 5.60 8.99 -15.33
CA ALA A 20 4.53 8.58 -14.41
C ALA A 20 3.64 7.38 -14.83
N ASN A 21 3.90 6.75 -15.98
CA ASN A 21 3.06 5.68 -16.51
C ASN A 21 3.34 4.29 -15.90
N PHE A 22 4.52 4.09 -15.33
CA PHE A 22 4.95 2.80 -14.79
C PHE A 22 5.53 2.94 -13.38
N ILE A 23 5.54 1.84 -12.64
CA ILE A 23 6.16 1.69 -11.32
C ILE A 23 7.11 0.50 -11.37
N ALA A 24 8.39 0.73 -11.07
CA ALA A 24 9.37 -0.33 -10.87
C ALA A 24 9.50 -0.66 -9.39
N THR A 25 9.56 -1.94 -9.08
CA THR A 25 9.68 -2.47 -7.73
C THR A 25 10.70 -3.61 -7.74
N ALA A 26 11.64 -3.62 -6.79
CA ALA A 26 12.45 -4.81 -6.53
C ALA A 26 11.81 -5.70 -5.45
N VAL A 27 11.80 -7.01 -5.69
CA VAL A 27 11.42 -8.04 -4.70
C VAL A 27 12.50 -9.11 -4.71
N LEU A 28 13.34 -9.13 -3.67
CA LEU A 28 14.55 -9.94 -3.63
C LEU A 28 15.40 -9.72 -4.89
N ASP A 29 15.60 -10.74 -5.72
CA ASP A 29 16.39 -10.72 -6.96
C ASP A 29 15.56 -10.42 -8.22
N ARG A 30 14.27 -10.08 -8.06
CA ARG A 30 13.33 -9.81 -9.16
C ARG A 30 13.03 -8.32 -9.27
N LEU A 31 13.16 -7.80 -10.49
CA LEU A 31 12.67 -6.48 -10.86
C LEU A 31 11.30 -6.64 -11.50
N ILE A 32 10.29 -5.96 -10.97
CA ILE A 32 8.92 -6.03 -11.46
C ILE A 32 8.46 -4.63 -11.86
N VAL A 33 7.90 -4.50 -13.07
CA VAL A 33 7.32 -3.26 -13.58
C VAL A 33 5.82 -3.41 -13.72
N ARG A 34 5.08 -2.46 -13.13
CA ARG A 34 3.62 -2.33 -13.21
C ARG A 34 3.23 -1.09 -13.97
N ARG A 35 2.04 -1.08 -14.55
CA ARG A 35 1.41 0.17 -14.98
C ARG A 35 0.93 0.96 -13.76
N ALA A 36 1.03 2.27 -13.79
CA ALA A 36 0.58 3.15 -12.71
C ALA A 36 -0.94 3.32 -12.65
N ASP A 37 -1.67 3.03 -13.74
CA ASP A 37 -3.13 3.20 -13.82
C ASP A 37 -3.92 1.97 -13.36
N SER A 38 -3.42 0.78 -13.70
CA SER A 38 -4.11 -0.50 -13.51
C SER A 38 -3.38 -1.42 -12.53
N PHE A 39 -2.14 -1.08 -12.14
CA PHE A 39 -1.25 -1.86 -11.28
C PHE A 39 -0.95 -3.28 -11.77
N GLN A 40 -1.35 -3.61 -13.00
CA GLN A 40 -1.02 -4.87 -13.64
C GLN A 40 0.46 -4.93 -13.97
N ILE A 41 1.04 -6.10 -13.73
CA ILE A 41 2.44 -6.38 -14.06
C ILE A 41 2.59 -6.36 -15.59
N THR A 42 3.45 -5.47 -16.08
CA THR A 42 3.80 -5.37 -17.50
C THR A 42 5.00 -6.23 -17.84
N ARG A 43 6.04 -6.20 -16.98
CA ARG A 43 7.27 -6.97 -17.15
C ARG A 43 7.81 -7.41 -15.81
N THR A 44 8.50 -8.55 -15.82
CA THR A 44 9.27 -9.06 -14.69
C THR A 44 10.60 -9.58 -15.23
N TRP A 45 11.69 -9.16 -14.61
CA TRP A 45 13.03 -9.67 -14.91
C TRP A 45 13.63 -10.27 -13.66
N LEU A 46 14.31 -11.40 -13.84
CA LEU A 46 15.20 -11.95 -12.85
C LEU A 46 16.59 -11.37 -13.09
N LEU A 47 17.24 -10.83 -12.06
CA LEU A 47 18.53 -10.17 -12.25
C LEU A 47 19.56 -11.16 -12.77
N ASP A 48 19.67 -12.33 -12.15
CA ASP A 48 20.50 -13.44 -12.62
C ASP A 48 19.79 -14.75 -12.24
N PRO A 49 19.61 -15.72 -13.16
CA PRO A 49 19.11 -17.04 -12.79
C PRO A 49 20.08 -17.70 -11.79
N PRO A 50 19.59 -18.16 -10.63
CA PRO A 50 20.44 -18.77 -9.62
C PRO A 50 21.08 -20.03 -10.19
N LYS A 51 22.40 -20.18 -10.01
CA LYS A 51 23.05 -21.48 -10.21
C LYS A 51 22.62 -22.38 -9.04
N PRO A 52 22.46 -23.69 -9.26
CA PRO A 52 22.14 -24.61 -8.18
C PRO A 52 23.18 -24.46 -7.06
N ARG A 53 22.70 -24.15 -5.83
CA ARG A 53 23.46 -23.89 -4.57
C ARG A 53 23.96 -22.46 -4.30
N ASP A 54 23.74 -21.49 -5.20
CA ASP A 54 24.12 -20.10 -4.89
C ASP A 54 23.02 -19.40 -4.05
N PRO A 55 23.38 -18.71 -2.94
CA PRO A 55 22.42 -17.97 -2.14
C PRO A 55 21.81 -16.80 -2.94
N ILE A 56 20.50 -16.60 -2.80
CA ILE A 56 19.80 -15.48 -3.44
C ILE A 56 20.34 -14.17 -2.85
N HIS A 57 20.78 -13.26 -3.72
CA HIS A 57 21.23 -11.93 -3.34
C HIS A 57 20.23 -10.88 -3.83
N PRO A 58 19.63 -10.09 -2.91
CA PRO A 58 18.62 -9.12 -3.29
C PRO A 58 19.22 -7.99 -4.12
N ILE A 59 18.41 -7.43 -5.02
CA ILE A 59 18.68 -6.18 -5.72
C ILE A 59 18.87 -5.10 -4.67
N SER A 60 19.96 -4.35 -4.77
CA SER A 60 20.30 -3.25 -3.88
C SER A 60 19.99 -1.88 -4.47
N HIS A 61 19.95 -1.75 -5.79
CA HIS A 61 19.63 -0.48 -6.47
C HIS A 61 18.76 -0.74 -7.70
N ILE A 62 17.81 0.17 -7.95
CA ILE A 62 17.07 0.23 -9.21
C ILE A 62 16.98 1.68 -9.69
N GLY A 63 16.78 1.88 -10.99
CA GLY A 63 16.60 3.22 -11.54
C GLY A 63 16.02 3.21 -12.94
N TRP A 64 15.24 4.24 -13.28
CA TRP A 64 14.72 4.47 -14.62
C TRP A 64 15.63 5.42 -15.39
N SER A 65 15.81 5.20 -16.70
CA SER A 65 16.33 6.24 -17.57
C SER A 65 15.33 7.40 -17.67
N CYS A 66 15.82 8.60 -17.97
CA CYS A 66 15.02 9.83 -18.02
C CYS A 66 13.84 9.78 -19.03
N ASP A 67 13.97 8.97 -20.08
CA ASP A 67 12.95 8.72 -21.10
C ASP A 67 11.97 7.57 -20.75
N SER A 68 12.13 6.92 -19.59
CA SER A 68 11.36 5.76 -19.15
C SER A 68 11.49 4.52 -20.05
N GLU A 69 12.50 4.45 -20.94
CA GLU A 69 12.69 3.31 -21.84
C GLU A 69 13.52 2.18 -21.24
N TYR A 70 14.50 2.52 -20.40
CA TYR A 70 15.44 1.59 -19.80
C TYR A 70 15.29 1.55 -18.28
N LEU A 71 15.57 0.38 -17.72
CA LEU A 71 15.64 0.16 -16.29
C LEU A 71 17.00 -0.43 -15.92
N LEU A 72 17.57 0.09 -14.84
CA LEU A 72 18.75 -0.45 -14.19
C LEU A 72 18.29 -1.24 -12.95
N ALA A 73 18.92 -2.39 -12.73
CA ALA A 73 18.88 -3.11 -11.46
C ALA A 73 20.27 -3.62 -11.12
N ALA A 74 20.72 -3.40 -9.88
CA ALA A 74 22.05 -3.77 -9.43
C ALA A 74 22.01 -4.64 -8.17
N CYS A 75 22.96 -5.56 -8.06
CA CYS A 75 23.25 -6.33 -6.87
C CYS A 75 24.69 -6.03 -6.42
N ALA A 76 24.82 -5.05 -5.53
CA ALA A 76 26.09 -4.56 -4.96
C ALA A 76 26.97 -5.71 -4.44
N LYS A 77 26.38 -6.62 -3.65
CA LYS A 77 27.06 -7.79 -3.07
C LYS A 77 27.67 -8.74 -4.11
N ARG A 78 27.13 -8.77 -5.33
CA ARG A 78 27.67 -9.58 -6.44
C ARG A 78 28.53 -8.78 -7.41
N GLY A 79 28.57 -7.45 -7.28
CA GLY A 79 29.23 -6.59 -8.24
C GLY A 79 28.57 -6.58 -9.63
N VAL A 80 27.25 -6.82 -9.73
CA VAL A 80 26.56 -6.92 -11.02
C VAL A 80 25.53 -5.83 -11.19
N VAL A 81 25.51 -5.18 -12.34
CA VAL A 81 24.44 -4.29 -12.79
C VAL A 81 23.86 -4.86 -14.07
N ARG A 82 22.53 -4.95 -14.15
CA ARG A 82 21.81 -5.26 -15.39
C ARG A 82 20.96 -4.09 -15.81
N VAL A 83 20.83 -3.95 -17.12
CA VAL A 83 19.98 -2.95 -17.76
C VAL A 83 19.01 -3.67 -18.67
N PHE A 84 17.74 -3.31 -18.59
CA PHE A 84 16.67 -3.87 -19.39
C PHE A 84 16.00 -2.77 -20.19
N LYS A 85 15.53 -3.09 -21.40
CA LYS A 85 14.69 -2.19 -22.19
C LYS A 85 13.23 -2.61 -22.03
N LEU A 86 12.35 -1.69 -21.64
CA LEU A 86 10.97 -2.04 -21.27
C LEU A 86 10.16 -2.64 -22.43
N ARG A 87 10.35 -2.08 -23.64
CA ARG A 87 9.59 -2.45 -24.84
C ARG A 87 10.19 -3.63 -25.62
N GLU A 88 11.49 -3.90 -25.45
CA GLU A 88 12.20 -4.97 -26.16
C GLU A 88 12.62 -6.06 -25.18
N GLU A 89 11.96 -7.21 -25.27
CA GLU A 89 12.12 -8.31 -24.30
C GLU A 89 13.52 -8.92 -24.27
N HIS A 90 14.16 -9.02 -25.43
CA HIS A 90 15.46 -9.67 -25.57
C HIS A 90 16.64 -8.73 -25.35
N TRP A 91 16.41 -7.41 -25.28
CA TRP A 91 17.47 -6.47 -25.04
C TRP A 91 17.81 -6.43 -23.55
N ALA A 92 19.03 -6.80 -23.21
CA ALA A 92 19.59 -6.63 -21.88
C ALA A 92 21.09 -6.34 -21.98
N ALA A 93 21.57 -5.45 -21.12
CA ALA A 93 23.00 -5.23 -20.91
C ALA A 93 23.40 -5.71 -19.52
N ARG A 94 24.64 -6.19 -19.39
CA ARG A 94 25.24 -6.62 -18.12
C ARG A 94 26.58 -5.91 -17.94
N ILE A 95 26.77 -5.36 -16.74
CA ILE A 95 28.02 -4.75 -16.30
C ILE A 95 28.49 -5.52 -15.07
N ASP A 96 29.69 -6.09 -15.16
CA ASP A 96 30.37 -6.74 -14.05
C ASP A 96 31.43 -5.78 -13.49
N ALA A 97 31.28 -5.37 -12.23
CA ALA A 97 32.20 -4.46 -11.54
C ALA A 97 33.58 -5.11 -11.25
N GLY A 98 33.68 -6.44 -11.37
CA GLY A 98 34.92 -7.17 -11.17
C GLY A 98 35.35 -7.22 -9.69
N THR A 99 36.66 -7.39 -9.47
CA THR A 99 37.27 -7.55 -8.13
C THR A 99 37.22 -6.30 -7.26
N GLU A 100 36.89 -5.15 -7.85
CA GLU A 100 36.80 -3.87 -7.14
C GLU A 100 35.49 -3.72 -6.36
N GLY A 101 34.54 -4.63 -6.58
CA GLY A 101 33.22 -4.60 -5.95
C GLY A 101 32.35 -3.44 -6.45
N LEU A 102 31.12 -3.38 -5.96
CA LEU A 102 30.14 -2.36 -6.31
C LEU A 102 29.44 -1.88 -5.04
N VAL A 103 29.51 -0.58 -4.79
CA VAL A 103 28.77 0.05 -3.69
C VAL A 103 27.48 0.68 -4.21
N ARG A 104 27.54 1.36 -5.36
CA ARG A 104 26.41 2.10 -5.91
C ARG A 104 26.41 2.05 -7.44
N ALA A 105 25.22 1.95 -8.02
CA ALA A 105 24.98 2.08 -9.46
C ALA A 105 23.85 3.07 -9.73
N GLU A 106 24.05 4.03 -10.63
CA GLU A 106 23.09 5.11 -10.90
C GLU A 106 23.13 5.55 -12.37
N TRP A 107 21.99 6.03 -12.89
CA TRP A 107 21.92 6.63 -14.22
C TRP A 107 22.57 8.01 -14.26
N ALA A 108 23.28 8.31 -15.34
CA ALA A 108 23.56 9.69 -15.69
C ALA A 108 22.28 10.39 -16.20
N PRO A 109 22.19 11.74 -16.15
CA PRO A 109 21.00 12.49 -16.56
C PRO A 109 20.56 12.27 -18.02
N ASP A 110 21.49 11.84 -18.88
CA ASP A 110 21.21 11.54 -20.29
C ASP A 110 20.47 10.21 -20.51
N GLY A 111 20.33 9.37 -19.47
CA GLY A 111 19.69 8.06 -19.57
C GLY A 111 20.41 7.06 -20.48
N ARG A 112 21.69 7.30 -20.81
CA ARG A 112 22.53 6.46 -21.67
C ARG A 112 23.87 6.09 -21.06
N HIS A 113 24.27 6.78 -19.99
CA HIS A 113 25.43 6.39 -19.19
C HIS A 113 25.03 5.88 -17.80
N ILE A 114 25.83 4.97 -17.26
CA ILE A 114 25.66 4.40 -15.92
C ILE A 114 26.94 4.60 -15.12
N LEU A 115 26.80 5.20 -13.94
CA LEU A 115 27.86 5.37 -12.96
C LEU A 115 27.90 4.16 -12.03
N CYS A 116 29.06 3.50 -11.93
CA CYS A 116 29.32 2.40 -11.00
C CYS A 116 30.45 2.79 -10.03
N PHE A 117 30.13 2.93 -8.75
CA PHE A 117 31.11 3.26 -7.71
C PHE A 117 31.66 1.99 -7.09
N SER A 118 32.99 1.87 -7.04
CA SER A 118 33.66 0.69 -6.50
C SER A 118 33.54 0.58 -4.98
N GLU A 119 33.76 -0.63 -4.46
CA GLU A 119 34.03 -0.82 -3.04
C GLU A 119 35.33 -0.09 -2.67
N TRP A 120 35.38 0.50 -1.46
CA TRP A 120 36.53 1.25 -0.93
C TRP A 120 36.88 2.58 -1.61
N GLY A 121 36.04 3.10 -2.52
CA GLY A 121 36.27 4.42 -3.13
C GLY A 121 37.50 4.46 -4.03
N LEU A 122 37.84 3.34 -4.69
CA LEU A 122 38.96 3.27 -5.64
C LEU A 122 38.67 4.09 -6.89
N ARG A 123 37.48 3.92 -7.48
CA ARG A 123 37.07 4.65 -8.69
C ARG A 123 35.55 4.69 -8.87
N VAL A 124 35.10 5.64 -9.68
CA VAL A 124 33.80 5.56 -10.37
C VAL A 124 34.06 5.18 -11.83
N THR A 125 33.31 4.19 -12.31
CA THR A 125 33.33 3.76 -13.72
C THR A 125 32.06 4.22 -14.40
N VAL A 126 32.22 4.96 -15.50
CA VAL A 126 31.12 5.46 -16.32
C VAL A 126 30.98 4.61 -17.55
N TRP A 127 29.90 3.83 -17.62
CA TRP A 127 29.62 2.94 -18.75
C TRP A 127 28.69 3.61 -19.75
N SER A 128 29.04 3.58 -21.03
CA SER A 128 28.17 4.05 -22.12
C SER A 128 27.38 2.88 -22.69
N LEU A 129 26.05 2.96 -22.66
CA LEU A 129 25.19 1.96 -23.31
C LEU A 129 25.17 2.10 -24.83
N VAL A 130 25.64 3.23 -25.36
CA VAL A 130 25.68 3.48 -26.81
C VAL A 130 26.93 2.86 -27.43
N THR A 131 28.10 3.08 -26.84
CA THR A 131 29.38 2.60 -27.38
C THR A 131 29.82 1.28 -26.77
N GLY A 132 29.28 0.90 -25.61
CA GLY A 132 29.77 -0.22 -24.79
C GLY A 132 31.10 0.07 -24.06
N GLY A 133 31.65 1.28 -24.20
CA GLY A 133 32.89 1.69 -23.56
C GLY A 133 32.73 2.10 -22.10
N ALA A 134 33.84 2.12 -21.37
CA ALA A 134 33.92 2.58 -19.98
C ALA A 134 34.96 3.69 -19.81
N THR A 135 34.60 4.75 -19.09
CA THR A 135 35.52 5.80 -18.62
C THR A 135 35.77 5.62 -17.13
N TYR A 136 37.03 5.70 -16.68
CA TYR A 136 37.42 5.46 -15.29
C TYR A 136 37.90 6.75 -14.62
N ILE A 137 37.31 7.09 -13.49
CA ILE A 137 37.67 8.27 -12.69
C ILE A 137 38.07 7.82 -11.28
N GLN A 138 39.27 8.18 -10.83
CA GLN A 138 39.91 7.61 -9.64
C GLN A 138 39.63 8.42 -8.37
N PHE A 139 39.72 7.74 -7.22
CA PHE A 139 39.72 8.28 -5.86
C PHE A 139 38.50 9.11 -5.42
N PRO A 140 37.25 8.72 -5.74
CA PRO A 140 36.07 9.40 -5.21
C PRO A 140 36.05 9.41 -3.67
N ILE A 141 35.77 10.56 -3.06
CA ILE A 141 35.70 10.67 -1.59
C ILE A 141 34.47 9.98 -1.03
N HIS A 142 33.28 10.34 -1.54
CA HIS A 142 31.99 9.84 -1.03
C HIS A 142 31.12 9.34 -2.20
N PRO A 143 30.80 8.04 -2.30
CA PRO A 143 30.03 7.50 -3.42
C PRO A 143 28.54 7.88 -3.41
N GLU A 144 27.99 8.30 -2.28
CA GLU A 144 26.57 8.66 -2.16
C GLU A 144 26.31 10.15 -2.34
N ARG A 145 27.35 10.98 -2.16
CA ARG A 145 27.15 12.39 -1.82
C ARG A 145 28.31 13.30 -2.28
N GLY A 146 29.39 12.72 -2.81
CA GLY A 146 30.59 13.46 -3.23
C GLY A 146 30.57 13.91 -4.69
N TYR A 147 29.41 14.01 -5.34
CA TYR A 147 29.34 14.32 -6.77
C TYR A 147 28.02 15.02 -7.14
N ALA A 148 27.99 15.66 -8.31
CA ALA A 148 26.77 16.22 -8.88
C ALA A 148 26.89 16.36 -10.41
N PHE A 149 25.76 16.46 -11.09
CA PHE A 149 25.70 16.92 -12.48
C PHE A 149 25.27 18.38 -12.52
N ARG A 150 25.83 19.15 -13.46
CA ARG A 150 25.27 20.46 -13.81
C ARG A 150 23.85 20.28 -14.36
N ALA A 151 22.97 21.24 -14.10
CA ALA A 151 21.55 21.14 -14.48
C ALA A 151 21.32 20.90 -15.98
N ASP A 152 22.24 21.34 -16.84
CA ASP A 152 22.22 21.10 -18.29
C ASP A 152 22.84 19.75 -18.71
N GLY A 153 23.33 18.96 -17.76
CA GLY A 153 23.98 17.68 -17.98
C GLY A 153 25.40 17.75 -18.54
N ARG A 154 25.94 18.95 -18.86
CA ARG A 154 27.22 19.10 -19.57
C ARG A 154 28.46 18.76 -18.73
N TYR A 155 28.39 18.99 -17.42
CA TYR A 155 29.50 18.72 -16.51
C TYR A 155 29.09 17.76 -15.41
N PHE A 156 29.95 16.77 -15.17
CA PHE A 156 29.93 15.91 -14.00
C PHE A 156 31.03 16.36 -13.06
N ILE A 157 30.68 16.71 -11.83
CA ILE A 157 31.66 17.09 -10.81
C ILE A 157 31.80 16.00 -9.77
N LEU A 158 33.03 15.74 -9.35
CA LEU A 158 33.36 14.71 -8.39
C LEU A 158 34.38 15.24 -7.39
N ALA A 159 34.11 15.04 -6.11
CA ALA A 159 35.09 15.23 -5.07
C ALA A 159 36.02 14.01 -5.01
N GLU A 160 37.31 14.29 -5.06
CA GLU A 160 38.38 13.30 -5.11
C GLU A 160 39.40 13.54 -4.00
N ARG A 161 40.05 12.48 -3.53
CA ARG A 161 41.14 12.60 -2.55
C ARG A 161 42.48 12.17 -3.15
N HIS A 162 43.28 13.16 -3.53
CA HIS A 162 44.63 12.96 -4.05
C HIS A 162 45.67 13.35 -3.01
N LYS A 163 46.62 12.45 -2.71
CA LYS A 163 47.72 12.70 -1.74
C LYS A 163 47.22 13.23 -0.39
N SER A 164 46.12 12.65 0.09
CA SER A 164 45.44 13.05 1.34
C SER A 164 44.91 14.49 1.38
N LYS A 165 44.69 15.11 0.20
CA LYS A 165 44.03 16.40 0.07
C LYS A 165 42.73 16.27 -0.69
N ASP A 166 41.73 17.03 -0.26
CA ASP A 166 40.45 17.10 -0.96
C ASP A 166 40.62 17.95 -2.21
N THR A 167 40.08 17.44 -3.31
CA THR A 167 40.16 18.03 -4.64
C THR A 167 38.82 17.85 -5.33
N LEU A 168 38.58 18.63 -6.38
CA LEU A 168 37.39 18.51 -7.20
C LEU A 168 37.82 18.33 -8.65
N GLY A 169 37.36 17.24 -9.28
CA GLY A 169 37.38 17.05 -10.72
C GLY A 169 36.08 17.55 -11.34
N VAL A 170 36.21 18.24 -12.47
CA VAL A 170 35.12 18.66 -13.35
C VAL A 170 35.33 17.94 -14.68
N TYR A 171 34.38 17.09 -15.05
CA TYR A 171 34.44 16.22 -16.21
C TYR A 171 33.41 16.64 -17.25
N ASP A 172 33.84 16.74 -18.51
CA ASP A 172 32.96 17.07 -19.64
C ASP A 172 32.21 15.82 -20.12
N THR A 173 30.89 15.78 -19.91
CA THR A 173 30.07 14.62 -20.25
C THR A 173 29.93 14.43 -21.76
N ALA A 174 29.96 15.52 -22.54
CA ALA A 174 29.83 15.46 -24.00
C ALA A 174 31.13 14.99 -24.67
N ASP A 175 32.28 15.19 -24.01
CA ASP A 175 33.58 14.66 -24.45
C ASP A 175 33.97 13.39 -23.67
N GLY A 176 32.99 12.51 -23.44
CA GLY A 176 33.24 11.16 -22.90
C GLY A 176 33.76 11.13 -21.45
N TYR A 177 33.36 12.11 -20.63
CA TYR A 177 33.82 12.30 -19.25
C TYR A 177 35.32 12.58 -19.15
N LYS A 178 35.89 13.31 -20.13
CA LYS A 178 37.26 13.82 -20.01
C LYS A 178 37.36 14.91 -18.94
N LEU A 179 38.48 14.92 -18.23
CA LEU A 179 38.77 15.91 -17.20
C LEU A 179 38.95 17.30 -17.83
N ALA A 180 38.01 18.20 -17.54
CA ALA A 180 38.07 19.59 -17.95
C ALA A 180 38.86 20.45 -16.95
N ARG A 181 38.66 20.22 -15.64
CA ARG A 181 39.37 20.94 -14.57
C ARG A 181 39.60 20.05 -13.36
N HIS A 182 40.68 20.32 -12.64
CA HIS A 182 40.99 19.68 -11.37
C HIS A 182 41.68 20.68 -10.45
N PHE A 183 41.14 20.89 -9.25
CA PHE A 183 41.67 21.87 -8.30
C PHE A 183 41.47 21.43 -6.84
N PRO A 184 42.32 21.88 -5.90
CA PRO A 184 42.16 21.56 -4.48
C PRO A 184 40.94 22.26 -3.90
N LEU A 185 40.22 21.55 -3.03
CA LEU A 185 39.14 22.12 -2.23
C LEU A 185 39.70 22.78 -0.97
N PRO A 186 39.12 23.89 -0.49
CA PRO A 186 39.51 24.57 0.73
C PRO A 186 38.95 23.86 1.97
N THR A 187 38.99 22.52 1.99
CA THR A 187 38.50 21.66 3.07
C THR A 187 39.61 20.79 3.64
N ALA A 188 39.67 20.64 4.96
CA ALA A 188 40.50 19.66 5.64
C ALA A 188 39.86 18.26 5.60
N SER A 189 38.53 18.21 5.72
CA SER A 189 37.75 16.98 5.56
C SER A 189 36.37 17.31 5.01
N LEU A 190 36.20 17.15 3.70
CA LEU A 190 34.95 17.39 3.01
C LEU A 190 33.83 16.53 3.60
N ALA A 191 32.80 17.17 4.16
CA ALA A 191 31.59 16.49 4.57
C ALA A 191 30.71 16.17 3.34
N HIS A 192 30.43 17.19 2.53
CA HIS A 192 29.51 17.11 1.40
C HIS A 192 29.64 18.33 0.48
N LEU A 193 29.03 18.26 -0.71
CA LEU A 193 28.98 19.33 -1.69
C LEU A 193 27.57 19.49 -2.28
N ALA A 194 27.26 20.67 -2.80
CA ALA A 194 26.00 20.93 -3.49
C ALA A 194 26.19 21.97 -4.60
N LEU A 195 25.86 21.61 -5.83
CA LEU A 195 25.88 22.52 -6.97
C LEU A 195 24.60 23.36 -7.02
N SER A 196 24.72 24.64 -7.34
CA SER A 196 23.58 25.53 -7.47
C SER A 196 22.67 25.09 -8.63
N PRO A 197 21.34 25.33 -8.55
CA PRO A 197 20.41 25.02 -9.64
C PRO A 197 20.78 25.72 -10.96
N THR A 198 21.40 26.89 -10.88
CA THR A 198 21.94 27.64 -12.02
C THR A 198 23.21 27.03 -12.62
N GLY A 199 23.87 26.11 -11.90
CA GLY A 199 25.10 25.45 -12.33
C GLY A 199 26.38 26.29 -12.21
N ASN A 200 26.31 27.48 -11.62
CA ASN A 200 27.42 28.44 -11.57
C ASN A 200 28.22 28.40 -10.27
N HIS A 201 27.58 28.00 -9.16
CA HIS A 201 28.16 28.03 -7.83
C HIS A 201 28.16 26.65 -7.19
N LEU A 202 29.25 26.32 -6.50
CA LEU A 202 29.41 25.08 -5.77
C LEU A 202 29.58 25.42 -4.29
N ALA A 203 28.68 24.92 -3.44
CA ALA A 203 28.84 24.94 -2.01
C ALA A 203 29.57 23.66 -1.56
N VAL A 204 30.63 23.82 -0.77
CA VAL A 204 31.34 22.73 -0.09
C VAL A 204 31.48 23.06 1.39
N TRP A 205 31.42 22.07 2.27
CA TRP A 205 31.55 22.33 3.70
C TRP A 205 32.38 21.28 4.43
N GLU A 206 32.98 21.73 5.53
CA GLU A 206 33.84 20.94 6.38
C GLU A 206 33.06 19.86 7.14
N GLY A 207 33.84 18.92 7.69
CA GLY A 207 33.40 17.88 8.61
C GLY A 207 32.67 18.44 9.85
N PRO A 208 32.08 17.55 10.67
CA PRO A 208 31.25 17.93 11.81
C PRO A 208 31.99 18.70 12.93
N LEU A 209 33.31 18.89 12.81
CA LEU A 209 34.14 19.58 13.79
C LEU A 209 34.30 21.08 13.53
N GLU A 210 33.92 21.58 12.33
CA GLU A 210 34.12 22.98 11.96
C GLU A 210 32.89 23.51 11.22
N TYR A 211 32.27 24.59 11.72
CA TYR A 211 31.14 25.25 11.03
C TYR A 211 31.68 26.15 9.94
N LYS A 212 32.01 25.54 8.80
CA LYS A 212 32.56 26.28 7.67
C LYS A 212 32.00 25.77 6.37
N LEU A 213 31.38 26.69 5.65
CA LEU A 213 30.86 26.49 4.31
C LEU A 213 31.58 27.44 3.36
N THR A 214 31.97 26.93 2.20
CA THR A 214 32.74 27.66 1.21
C THR A 214 32.04 27.61 -0.14
N ILE A 215 31.93 28.75 -0.80
CA ILE A 215 31.34 28.88 -2.13
C ILE A 215 32.44 29.05 -3.17
N LEU A 216 32.41 28.21 -4.18
CA LEU A 216 33.37 28.15 -5.26
C LEU A 216 32.66 28.30 -6.61
N THR A 217 33.39 28.77 -7.62
CA THR A 217 32.99 28.58 -9.01
C THR A 217 33.41 27.20 -9.50
N LEU A 218 32.80 26.69 -10.58
CA LEU A 218 33.29 25.49 -11.27
C LEU A 218 34.71 25.66 -11.86
N ALA A 219 35.22 26.89 -11.96
CA ALA A 219 36.60 27.16 -12.34
C ALA A 219 37.60 27.01 -11.18
N GLY A 220 37.12 26.84 -9.94
CA GLY A 220 37.93 26.72 -8.72
C GLY A 220 38.21 28.04 -8.00
N ALA A 221 37.64 29.16 -8.48
CA ALA A 221 37.75 30.44 -7.77
C ALA A 221 36.89 30.43 -6.49
N LEU A 222 37.52 30.75 -5.36
CA LEU A 222 36.86 30.97 -4.07
C LEU A 222 36.08 32.30 -4.10
N LEU A 223 34.76 32.22 -3.92
CA LEU A 223 33.88 33.40 -3.88
C LEU A 223 33.68 33.89 -2.46
N ALA A 224 33.40 32.98 -1.51
CA ALA A 224 33.14 33.33 -0.13
C ALA A 224 33.33 32.14 0.82
N THR A 225 33.58 32.46 2.08
CA THR A 225 33.59 31.50 3.19
C THR A 225 32.64 32.01 4.28
N PHE A 226 31.69 31.16 4.67
CA PHE A 226 30.72 31.43 5.71
C PHE A 226 31.04 30.61 6.97
N THR A 227 31.16 31.32 8.08
CA THR A 227 31.24 30.80 9.45
C THR A 227 30.40 31.69 10.35
N PRO A 228 29.46 31.15 11.14
CA PRO A 228 28.66 31.93 12.06
C PRO A 228 29.52 32.53 13.19
N ALA A 229 29.10 33.69 13.70
CA ALA A 229 29.76 34.38 14.81
C ALA A 229 28.73 34.63 15.93
N PRO A 230 28.89 34.06 17.14
CA PRO A 230 29.97 33.17 17.56
C PRO A 230 29.93 31.78 16.90
N ASP A 231 31.09 31.11 16.82
CA ASP A 231 31.17 29.74 16.31
C ASP A 231 30.44 28.78 17.27
N PRO A 232 29.41 28.05 16.81
CA PRO A 232 28.68 27.09 17.64
C PRO A 232 29.50 25.83 17.96
N GLY A 233 30.66 25.64 17.32
CA GLY A 233 31.62 24.56 17.58
C GLY A 233 31.30 23.21 16.92
N PHE A 234 30.10 23.06 16.36
CA PHE A 234 29.68 21.89 15.60
C PHE A 234 29.45 22.27 14.13
N GLY A 235 29.78 21.38 13.20
CA GLY A 235 29.81 21.69 11.77
C GLY A 235 28.46 21.92 11.08
N VAL A 236 28.49 22.05 9.76
CA VAL A 236 27.28 22.18 8.94
C VAL A 236 26.59 20.83 8.81
N ARG A 237 25.28 20.77 9.07
CA ARG A 237 24.50 19.53 9.01
C ARG A 237 23.69 19.38 7.73
N ALA A 238 23.05 20.45 7.29
CA ALA A 238 22.20 20.46 6.09
C ALA A 238 22.38 21.76 5.31
N VAL A 239 22.34 21.67 3.98
CA VAL A 239 22.46 22.82 3.07
C VAL A 239 21.45 22.63 1.95
N ALA A 240 20.69 23.67 1.62
CA ALA A 240 19.69 23.64 0.56
C ALA A 240 19.71 24.92 -0.28
N TRP A 241 20.00 24.78 -1.56
CA TRP A 241 19.89 25.85 -2.54
C TRP A 241 18.43 26.22 -2.78
N HIS A 242 18.13 27.51 -2.77
CA HIS A 242 16.85 28.01 -3.27
C HIS A 242 16.71 27.69 -4.77
N PRO A 243 15.50 27.36 -5.29
CA PRO A 243 15.32 26.94 -6.69
C PRO A 243 15.84 27.95 -7.73
N SER A 244 15.77 29.25 -7.43
CA SER A 244 16.34 30.30 -8.30
C SER A 244 17.86 30.40 -8.27
N GLY A 245 18.53 29.77 -7.30
CA GLY A 245 19.95 29.93 -7.01
C GLY A 245 20.33 31.23 -6.28
N ALA A 246 19.35 32.10 -5.98
CA ALA A 246 19.60 33.40 -5.35
C ALA A 246 19.88 33.33 -3.84
N LEU A 247 19.40 32.28 -3.16
CA LEU A 247 19.58 32.09 -1.73
C LEU A 247 20.14 30.70 -1.42
N LEU A 248 20.85 30.58 -0.31
CA LEU A 248 21.37 29.32 0.22
C LEU A 248 20.99 29.19 1.70
N ALA A 249 20.23 28.16 2.05
CA ALA A 249 19.93 27.83 3.43
C ALA A 249 21.00 26.90 4.00
N VAL A 250 21.55 27.24 5.17
CA VAL A 250 22.61 26.51 5.87
C VAL A 250 22.16 26.23 7.30
N GLY A 251 22.02 24.96 7.66
CA GLY A 251 21.57 24.50 8.97
C GLY A 251 22.67 23.81 9.76
N GLY A 252 22.83 24.24 11.02
CA GLY A 252 23.81 23.70 11.97
C GLY A 252 23.30 22.60 12.89
N TRP A 253 24.17 22.23 13.84
CA TRP A 253 23.84 21.46 15.04
C TRP A 253 23.45 22.36 16.24
N ASP A 254 23.09 23.61 15.99
CA ASP A 254 22.70 24.61 16.98
C ASP A 254 21.22 25.02 16.83
N ASP A 255 20.43 24.24 16.10
CA ASP A 255 19.04 24.54 15.71
C ASP A 255 18.84 25.90 15.00
N THR A 256 19.93 26.50 14.49
CA THR A 256 19.91 27.76 13.73
C THR A 256 20.04 27.48 12.23
N ILE A 257 19.31 28.26 11.43
CA ILE A 257 19.41 28.25 9.97
C ILE A 257 19.82 29.63 9.49
N HIS A 258 20.90 29.69 8.76
CA HIS A 258 21.39 30.90 8.11
C HIS A 258 20.99 30.89 6.64
N ILE A 259 20.37 31.98 6.18
CA ILE A 259 20.03 32.21 4.78
C ILE A 259 21.06 33.17 4.21
N LEU A 260 21.87 32.68 3.28
CA LEU A 260 22.89 33.46 2.59
C LEU A 260 22.34 33.95 1.25
N ASP A 261 22.68 35.17 0.86
CA ASP A 261 22.37 35.71 -0.47
C ASP A 261 23.50 35.44 -1.48
N SER A 262 23.14 35.19 -2.74
CA SER A 262 24.06 34.91 -3.83
C SER A 262 25.01 36.08 -4.21
N LEU A 263 24.66 37.34 -3.92
CA LEU A 263 25.51 38.48 -4.29
C LEU A 263 26.71 38.64 -3.36
N THR A 264 26.48 38.49 -2.05
CA THR A 264 27.50 38.71 -1.02
C THR A 264 27.95 37.44 -0.32
N TRP A 265 27.16 36.36 -0.39
CA TRP A 265 27.26 35.16 0.43
C TRP A 265 27.29 35.42 1.94
N GLY A 266 26.86 36.62 2.34
CA GLY A 266 26.65 36.99 3.73
C GLY A 266 25.28 36.54 4.23
N PRO A 267 25.12 36.33 5.54
CA PRO A 267 23.83 35.98 6.13
C PRO A 267 22.86 37.17 6.03
N VAL A 268 21.75 36.98 5.32
CA VAL A 268 20.66 37.97 5.20
C VAL A 268 19.58 37.71 6.24
N HIS A 269 19.29 36.44 6.52
CA HIS A 269 18.34 36.05 7.56
C HIS A 269 18.91 34.93 8.42
N THR A 270 18.57 34.97 9.71
CA THR A 270 18.87 33.90 10.67
C THR A 270 17.54 33.44 11.26
N LEU A 271 17.17 32.20 10.98
CA LEU A 271 15.96 31.57 11.50
C LEU A 271 16.36 30.71 12.69
N ALA A 272 15.95 31.12 13.89
CA ALA A 272 16.20 30.39 15.12
C ALA A 272 14.88 30.09 15.83
N LEU A 273 14.60 28.82 16.11
CA LEU A 273 13.46 28.41 16.94
C LEU A 273 13.91 28.34 18.40
N GLY A 274 14.02 29.51 19.04
CA GLY A 274 14.50 29.60 20.43
C GLY A 274 13.76 28.66 21.38
N ALA A 275 14.50 27.73 22.02
CA ALA A 275 14.02 26.78 23.03
C ALA A 275 12.69 26.05 22.70
N GLY A 276 12.36 25.88 21.41
CA GLY A 276 11.09 25.26 20.98
C GLY A 276 9.84 26.13 21.17
N ARG A 277 9.97 27.44 21.43
CA ARG A 277 8.82 28.35 21.57
C ARG A 277 8.31 28.81 20.20
N ILE A 278 7.06 28.53 19.91
CA ILE A 278 6.37 28.96 18.69
C ILE A 278 5.71 30.34 18.96
N PRO A 279 6.01 31.38 18.16
CA PRO A 279 5.39 32.70 18.29
C PRO A 279 3.86 32.69 18.15
N ALA A 280 3.19 33.68 18.75
CA ALA A 280 1.77 33.91 18.51
C ALA A 280 1.57 34.40 17.05
N GLY A 281 0.59 33.85 16.34
CA GLY A 281 0.29 34.17 14.93
C GLY A 281 0.72 33.09 13.93
N VAL A 282 1.46 32.07 14.35
CA VAL A 282 1.82 30.91 13.53
C VAL A 282 0.63 29.92 13.50
N ALA A 283 0.33 29.35 12.32
CA ALA A 283 -0.66 28.30 12.22
C ALA A 283 -0.09 26.98 12.77
N ILE A 284 -0.59 26.55 13.93
CA ILE A 284 -0.15 25.31 14.58
C ILE A 284 -1.21 24.24 14.31
N TRP A 285 -0.82 23.22 13.58
CA TRP A 285 -1.65 22.08 13.23
C TRP A 285 -1.23 20.89 14.08
N ARG A 286 -2.11 20.37 14.92
CA ARG A 286 -1.83 19.21 15.75
C ARG A 286 -2.61 17.97 15.30
N GLU A 287 -1.90 16.86 15.13
CA GLU A 287 -2.52 15.56 14.91
C GLU A 287 -3.48 15.24 16.08
N PRO A 288 -4.76 14.92 15.81
CA PRO A 288 -5.73 14.64 16.87
C PRO A 288 -5.33 13.38 17.66
N PRO A 289 -5.31 13.39 19.00
CA PRO A 289 -4.85 12.24 19.78
C PRO A 289 -5.78 11.03 19.62
N GLY A 290 -5.20 9.84 19.42
CA GLY A 290 -5.96 8.57 19.36
C GLY A 290 -6.86 8.40 18.13
N TRP A 291 -6.74 9.26 17.12
CA TRP A 291 -7.62 9.23 15.94
C TRP A 291 -7.51 7.93 15.13
N LEU A 292 -6.31 7.33 15.09
CA LEU A 292 -6.03 6.05 14.44
C LEU A 292 -6.72 4.85 15.11
N ASP A 293 -6.99 4.93 16.41
CA ASP A 293 -7.68 3.88 17.18
C ASP A 293 -9.21 4.03 17.14
N SER A 294 -9.69 5.21 16.74
CA SER A 294 -11.11 5.49 16.56
C SER A 294 -11.63 4.93 15.23
N ASP A 295 -12.95 4.67 15.14
CA ASP A 295 -13.62 4.28 13.88
C ASP A 295 -13.46 5.33 12.74
N ALA A 296 -12.88 6.51 13.03
CA ALA A 296 -12.55 7.57 12.07
C ALA A 296 -11.22 7.33 11.30
N ALA A 297 -10.45 6.28 11.62
CA ALA A 297 -9.25 5.89 10.87
C ALA A 297 -9.52 5.44 9.41
N ARG A 298 -10.78 5.50 8.96
CA ARG A 298 -11.21 5.34 7.56
C ARG A 298 -11.75 6.68 7.06
N GLY A 299 -10.87 7.57 6.62
CA GLY A 299 -11.24 8.86 6.06
C GLY A 299 -10.17 9.92 6.29
N PHE A 300 -10.51 11.13 5.87
CA PHE A 300 -9.76 12.35 6.13
C PHE A 300 -10.19 12.93 7.47
N ILE A 301 -9.23 13.23 8.33
CA ILE A 301 -9.46 13.97 9.57
C ILE A 301 -8.62 15.23 9.51
N SER A 302 -9.26 16.39 9.63
CA SER A 302 -8.53 17.65 9.75
C SER A 302 -7.66 17.64 11.01
N TYR A 303 -6.46 18.20 10.90
CA TYR A 303 -5.67 18.55 12.08
C TYR A 303 -6.45 19.50 13.00
N GLU A 304 -6.16 19.43 14.29
CA GLU A 304 -6.63 20.40 15.28
C GLU A 304 -5.80 21.68 15.13
N LYS A 305 -6.45 22.80 14.76
CA LYS A 305 -5.78 24.10 14.66
C LYS A 305 -5.68 24.75 16.04
N LEU A 306 -4.49 24.73 16.63
CA LEU A 306 -4.23 25.35 17.93
C LEU A 306 -4.07 26.86 17.80
N ARG A 307 -4.59 27.60 18.78
CA ARG A 307 -4.45 29.06 18.87
C ARG A 307 -3.54 29.43 20.04
N GLY A 308 -2.67 30.43 19.84
CA GLY A 308 -1.77 30.97 20.86
C GLY A 308 -0.35 30.39 20.83
N ALA A 309 0.54 30.98 21.62
CA ALA A 309 1.94 30.54 21.71
C ALA A 309 2.05 29.17 22.37
N GLN A 310 2.87 28.28 21.81
CA GLN A 310 3.12 26.92 22.32
C GLN A 310 4.62 26.72 22.55
N THR A 311 4.97 25.86 23.51
CA THR A 311 6.36 25.42 23.72
C THR A 311 6.46 23.93 23.43
N LEU A 312 7.29 23.57 22.45
CA LEU A 312 7.60 22.19 22.13
C LEU A 312 8.50 21.60 23.22
N LYS A 313 8.12 20.44 23.76
CA LYS A 313 8.96 19.71 24.71
C LYS A 313 10.06 18.98 23.92
N PRO A 314 11.35 19.15 24.27
CA PRO A 314 12.40 18.31 23.73
C PRO A 314 12.19 16.87 24.20
N ASP A 315 12.20 15.89 23.28
CA ASP A 315 12.11 14.48 23.66
C ASP A 315 13.45 14.01 24.25
N THR A 316 13.46 13.63 25.53
CA THR A 316 14.67 13.20 26.24
C THR A 316 15.06 11.72 26.00
N HIS A 317 14.34 10.98 25.14
CA HIS A 317 14.39 9.52 25.11
C HIS A 317 14.71 8.83 23.76
N THR A 318 14.97 9.53 22.66
CA THR A 318 15.29 8.88 21.38
C THR A 318 16.73 9.12 20.94
N SER A 319 17.66 8.33 21.48
CA SER A 319 19.01 8.17 20.92
C SER A 319 19.27 6.71 20.55
N THR A 320 18.52 6.17 19.61
CA THR A 320 18.90 4.96 18.88
C THR A 320 18.41 5.06 17.44
N HIS A 321 19.33 4.86 16.49
CA HIS A 321 19.15 4.90 15.03
C HIS A 321 19.29 6.27 14.34
N THR A 322 20.53 6.74 14.21
CA THR A 322 21.26 6.88 12.91
C THR A 322 22.66 7.41 13.23
N SER A 323 23.59 6.50 13.54
CA SER A 323 25.01 6.80 13.63
C SER A 323 25.73 5.63 12.97
N THR A 324 26.25 5.87 11.77
CA THR A 324 27.26 5.02 11.15
C THR A 324 28.39 4.77 12.15
N LYS A 325 28.72 3.49 12.37
CA LYS A 325 29.79 3.05 13.26
C LYS A 325 31.10 3.75 12.91
N ALA A 326 31.71 4.41 13.88
CA ALA A 326 33.14 4.63 13.94
C ALA A 326 33.64 4.14 15.30
N ASP A 327 34.52 3.14 15.27
CA ASP A 327 35.23 2.62 16.44
C ASP A 327 36.10 3.71 17.07
N THR A 328 36.04 3.84 18.40
CA THR A 328 37.24 4.07 19.22
C THR A 328 36.90 3.87 20.70
N LYS A 329 37.59 2.91 21.32
CA LYS A 329 37.63 2.70 22.77
C LYS A 329 38.56 3.74 23.40
N GLY A 330 38.11 4.33 24.52
CA GLY A 330 38.99 4.75 25.60
C GLY A 330 38.95 6.24 25.93
N ALA A 331 38.32 6.59 27.07
CA ALA A 331 38.92 7.39 28.14
C ALA A 331 37.87 7.66 29.23
N ARG A 332 38.19 7.29 30.46
CA ARG A 332 37.61 7.85 31.68
C ARG A 332 38.22 9.24 31.87
N ASP A 333 37.43 10.28 32.18
CA ASP A 333 37.45 10.91 33.51
C ASP A 333 36.38 12.03 33.64
N LYS A 334 36.17 12.40 34.90
CA LYS A 334 35.22 13.37 35.47
C LYS A 334 35.28 14.77 34.83
N ASP A 335 34.13 15.46 34.76
CA ASP A 335 33.96 16.70 35.54
C ASP A 335 32.51 17.21 35.63
N LYS A 336 32.24 17.80 36.79
CA LYS A 336 31.08 18.63 37.13
C LYS A 336 31.33 20.03 36.57
N ASP A 337 30.43 20.55 35.73
CA ASP A 337 30.01 21.96 35.74
C ASP A 337 28.82 22.19 34.79
N GLY A 338 28.06 23.25 35.08
CA GLY A 338 26.66 23.44 34.72
C GLY A 338 26.25 23.37 33.24
N GLY A 339 25.05 22.81 33.05
CA GLY A 339 24.09 23.03 31.96
C GLY A 339 24.58 23.50 30.59
N LYS A 340 25.09 22.57 29.76
CA LYS A 340 25.00 22.70 28.29
C LYS A 340 23.82 21.87 27.79
N ALA A 341 22.85 22.55 27.20
CA ALA A 341 21.77 21.92 26.45
C ALA A 341 22.36 20.96 25.40
N ARG A 342 21.83 19.73 25.33
CA ARG A 342 22.23 18.76 24.30
C ARG A 342 21.93 19.35 22.91
N ALA A 343 22.93 19.37 22.04
CA ALA A 343 22.87 19.95 20.70
C ALA A 343 21.86 19.22 19.80
N GLY A 344 20.80 19.91 19.39
CA GLY A 344 19.89 19.51 18.30
C GLY A 344 20.26 20.24 17.01
N GLY A 345 19.92 19.70 15.84
CA GLY A 345 20.20 20.38 14.57
C GLY A 345 19.17 20.14 13.48
N ALA A 346 19.25 20.93 12.42
CA ALA A 346 18.38 20.79 11.24
C ALA A 346 18.71 19.51 10.47
N VAL A 347 17.80 18.52 10.48
CA VAL A 347 17.97 17.22 9.82
C VAL A 347 17.51 17.23 8.37
N GLN A 348 16.64 18.17 7.99
CA GLN A 348 16.13 18.32 6.64
C GLN A 348 15.85 19.80 6.37
N LEU A 349 16.34 20.27 5.23
CA LEU A 349 16.05 21.58 4.64
C LEU A 349 15.62 21.34 3.19
N GLU A 350 14.40 21.74 2.83
CA GLU A 350 13.88 21.49 1.48
C GLU A 350 12.96 22.63 1.03
N TRP A 351 13.34 23.31 -0.05
CA TRP A 351 12.49 24.32 -0.67
C TRP A 351 11.37 23.67 -1.48
N ASN A 352 10.20 24.29 -1.50
CA ASN A 352 9.18 23.93 -2.46
C ASN A 352 9.59 24.38 -3.88
N LYS A 353 8.83 23.96 -4.90
CA LYS A 353 9.17 24.13 -6.32
C LYS A 353 9.49 25.58 -6.73
N ASN A 354 8.74 26.55 -6.24
CA ASN A 354 8.89 27.97 -6.58
C ASN A 354 9.76 28.73 -5.57
N GLY A 355 10.16 28.11 -4.46
CA GLY A 355 10.99 28.71 -3.41
C GLY A 355 10.25 29.63 -2.44
N THR A 356 8.91 29.68 -2.49
CA THR A 356 8.13 30.50 -1.55
C THR A 356 8.03 29.88 -0.17
N LEU A 357 8.26 28.58 -0.03
CA LEU A 357 8.18 27.84 1.23
C LEU A 357 9.45 27.02 1.46
N LEU A 358 9.94 27.05 2.70
CA LEU A 358 11.06 26.23 3.17
C LEU A 358 10.56 25.27 4.26
N LEU A 359 10.67 23.98 3.97
CA LEU A 359 10.46 22.88 4.91
C LEU A 359 11.70 22.69 5.77
N VAL A 360 11.49 22.62 7.08
CA VAL A 360 12.55 22.42 8.08
C VAL A 360 12.12 21.39 9.13
N ARG A 361 12.99 20.42 9.39
CA ARG A 361 12.87 19.47 10.51
C ARG A 361 14.10 19.56 11.41
N PHE A 362 13.88 19.50 12.72
CA PHE A 362 14.94 19.51 13.72
C PHE A 362 14.99 18.18 14.48
N GLU A 363 16.19 17.76 14.87
CA GLU A 363 16.38 16.56 15.68
C GLU A 363 15.82 16.70 17.09
N ALA A 364 15.89 17.90 17.68
CA ALA A 364 15.37 18.15 19.02
C ALA A 364 13.83 18.05 19.11
N THR A 365 13.14 18.20 17.97
CA THR A 365 11.68 18.14 17.86
C THR A 365 11.29 17.19 16.71
N PRO A 366 11.56 15.88 16.85
CA PRO A 366 11.48 14.93 15.73
C PRO A 366 10.05 14.72 15.21
N ALA A 367 9.03 15.05 16.01
CA ALA A 367 7.62 14.97 15.65
C ALA A 367 7.06 16.26 15.00
N ALA A 368 7.89 17.31 14.86
CA ALA A 368 7.47 18.59 14.31
C ALA A 368 8.01 18.81 12.88
N VAL A 369 7.16 19.42 12.05
CA VAL A 369 7.53 19.94 10.73
C VAL A 369 7.29 21.44 10.72
N HIS A 370 8.31 22.22 10.38
CA HIS A 370 8.26 23.67 10.34
C HIS A 370 8.25 24.14 8.89
N VAL A 371 7.29 24.99 8.54
CA VAL A 371 7.15 25.57 7.21
C VAL A 371 7.36 27.08 7.33
N PHE A 372 8.45 27.57 6.75
CA PHE A 372 8.77 29.00 6.67
C PHE A 372 8.28 29.56 5.35
N ALA A 373 7.59 30.70 5.40
CA ALA A 373 7.24 31.46 4.21
C ALA A 373 8.32 32.48 3.91
N PHE A 374 8.73 32.50 2.65
CA PHE A 374 9.61 33.50 2.09
C PHE A 374 8.78 34.46 1.24
N PRO A 375 9.00 35.77 1.37
CA PRO A 375 8.27 36.75 0.61
C PRO A 375 8.56 36.60 -0.89
N SER A 376 7.52 36.81 -1.69
CA SER A 376 7.66 36.91 -3.14
C SER A 376 8.64 38.06 -3.47
N PRO A 377 9.46 37.94 -4.53
CA PRO A 377 10.32 39.03 -4.99
C PRO A 377 9.56 40.34 -5.28
N ALA A 378 8.25 40.27 -5.51
CA ALA A 378 7.37 41.42 -5.75
C ALA A 378 6.79 42.07 -4.48
N ALA A 379 7.04 41.52 -3.29
CA ALA A 379 6.47 42.03 -2.04
C ALA A 379 7.14 43.36 -1.61
N PRO A 380 6.38 44.32 -1.05
CA PRO A 380 6.93 45.58 -0.57
C PRO A 380 7.91 45.35 0.59
N ALA A 381 9.10 45.95 0.51
CA ALA A 381 10.17 45.79 1.50
C ALA A 381 9.92 46.61 2.79
N PRO A 382 10.40 46.14 3.96
CA PRO A 382 11.20 44.94 4.18
C PRO A 382 10.32 43.73 4.52
N ALA A 383 10.15 42.81 3.58
CA ALA A 383 9.51 41.54 3.83
C ALA A 383 10.56 40.55 4.36
N THR A 384 10.39 40.06 5.59
CA THR A 384 11.26 39.08 6.21
C THR A 384 10.63 37.68 6.15
N PRO A 385 11.43 36.60 6.06
CA PRO A 385 10.90 35.25 6.15
C PRO A 385 10.24 35.05 7.52
N ARG A 386 9.06 34.43 7.52
CA ARG A 386 8.29 34.16 8.73
C ARG A 386 8.02 32.68 8.88
N LEU A 387 7.98 32.18 10.12
CA LEU A 387 7.45 30.86 10.40
C LEU A 387 5.94 30.90 10.12
N ARG A 388 5.49 30.19 9.08
CA ARG A 388 4.09 30.21 8.61
C ARG A 388 3.27 29.17 9.35
N SER A 389 3.73 27.93 9.30
CA SER A 389 2.98 26.78 9.76
C SER A 389 3.88 25.79 10.52
N VAL A 390 3.34 25.15 11.55
CA VAL A 390 4.00 24.05 12.28
C VAL A 390 3.05 22.87 12.38
N LEU A 391 3.44 21.72 11.82
CA LEU A 391 2.68 20.48 11.91
C LEU A 391 3.26 19.61 13.04
N LEU A 392 2.43 19.30 14.03
CA LEU A 392 2.78 18.50 15.20
C LEU A 392 2.15 17.12 15.11
N HIS A 393 2.99 16.10 15.16
CA HIS A 393 2.59 14.69 15.08
C HIS A 393 2.79 14.01 16.43
N THR A 394 2.16 12.85 16.60
CA THR A 394 2.24 12.00 17.78
C THR A 394 3.51 11.15 17.77
N ARG A 395 4.04 10.87 16.58
CA ARG A 395 5.27 10.09 16.35
C ARG A 395 6.31 10.94 15.61
N ALA A 396 7.57 10.52 15.69
CA ALA A 396 8.65 11.12 14.92
C ALA A 396 8.35 11.04 13.42
N VAL A 397 8.50 12.17 12.74
CA VAL A 397 8.36 12.27 11.29
C VAL A 397 9.59 11.62 10.66
N LEU A 398 9.37 10.70 9.72
CA LEU A 398 10.44 9.98 9.02
C LEU A 398 10.77 10.62 7.67
N ALA A 399 9.74 10.99 6.90
CA ALA A 399 9.88 11.69 5.64
C ALA A 399 8.82 12.78 5.51
N ALA A 400 9.22 13.89 4.89
CA ALA A 400 8.34 14.98 4.48
C ALA A 400 8.80 15.46 3.11
N ARG A 401 7.91 15.54 2.11
CA ARG A 401 8.25 15.84 0.71
C ARG A 401 7.21 16.74 0.05
N TRP A 402 7.70 17.81 -0.58
CA TRP A 402 6.88 18.68 -1.42
C TRP A 402 6.37 17.93 -2.65
N ASN A 403 5.17 18.26 -3.10
CA ASN A 403 4.65 17.79 -4.37
C ASN A 403 5.48 18.43 -5.52
N PRO A 404 5.93 17.65 -6.52
CA PRO A 404 6.81 18.14 -7.59
C PRO A 404 6.10 19.05 -8.60
N VAL A 405 4.78 19.08 -8.60
CA VAL A 405 3.96 19.89 -9.50
C VAL A 405 3.27 21.03 -8.75
N ARG A 406 2.61 20.71 -7.64
CA ARG A 406 1.88 21.64 -6.77
C ARG A 406 2.80 22.24 -5.72
N ALA A 407 3.15 23.52 -5.86
CA ALA A 407 4.16 24.16 -5.02
C ALA A 407 3.73 24.31 -3.55
N GLY A 408 2.44 24.37 -3.30
CA GLY A 408 1.81 24.51 -2.00
C GLY A 408 1.20 23.22 -1.47
N SER A 409 1.81 22.06 -1.76
CA SER A 409 1.36 20.76 -1.28
C SER A 409 2.51 19.95 -0.70
N LEU A 410 2.34 19.48 0.54
CA LEU A 410 3.32 18.71 1.32
C LEU A 410 2.71 17.40 1.78
N ALA A 411 3.46 16.30 1.68
CA ALA A 411 3.11 15.01 2.28
C ALA A 411 4.14 14.61 3.35
N VAL A 412 3.67 14.00 4.44
CA VAL A 412 4.46 13.62 5.62
C VAL A 412 4.10 12.20 6.08
N CYS A 413 5.07 11.43 6.58
CA CYS A 413 4.84 10.13 7.23
C CYS A 413 5.60 9.96 8.55
N CYS A 414 5.00 9.22 9.48
CA CYS A 414 5.47 9.12 10.88
C CYS A 414 5.56 7.66 11.39
N ALA A 415 5.93 6.69 10.54
CA ALA A 415 5.95 5.26 10.89
C ALA A 415 4.63 4.77 11.48
N ALA A 416 3.52 5.18 10.89
CA ALA A 416 2.17 4.85 11.34
C ALA A 416 1.33 4.40 10.15
N ARG A 417 0.14 3.87 10.42
CA ARG A 417 -0.84 3.49 9.38
C ARG A 417 -1.56 4.73 8.82
N SER A 418 -0.80 5.75 8.48
CA SER A 418 -1.30 7.06 8.08
C SER A 418 -0.31 7.76 7.15
N VAL A 419 -0.86 8.70 6.40
CA VAL A 419 -0.14 9.73 5.66
C VAL A 419 -0.77 11.06 6.06
N TYR A 420 0.05 12.08 6.16
CA TYR A 420 -0.40 13.41 6.51
C TYR A 420 -0.13 14.35 5.36
N THR A 421 -1.05 15.28 5.12
CA THR A 421 -0.92 16.27 4.05
C THR A 421 -1.12 17.68 4.60
N TRP A 422 -0.45 18.64 4.00
CA TRP A 422 -0.65 20.06 4.23
C TRP A 422 -0.70 20.76 2.87
N SER A 423 -1.63 21.69 2.70
CA SER A 423 -1.71 22.52 1.50
C SER A 423 -2.21 23.93 1.80
N ASP A 424 -1.66 24.92 1.11
CA ASP A 424 -2.14 26.31 1.08
C ASP A 424 -2.79 26.68 -0.27
N GLU A 425 -3.07 25.68 -1.13
CA GLU A 425 -3.69 25.84 -2.45
C GLU A 425 -5.21 25.54 -2.46
N TRP A 426 -5.82 25.31 -1.29
CA TRP A 426 -7.23 24.92 -1.22
C TRP A 426 -8.16 26.09 -1.54
N VAL A 427 -9.11 25.88 -2.47
CA VAL A 427 -10.16 26.85 -2.81
C VAL A 427 -11.50 26.24 -2.40
N GLY A 428 -12.12 26.75 -1.34
CA GLY A 428 -13.41 26.24 -0.86
C GLY A 428 -14.56 26.56 -1.84
N GLU A 429 -15.49 25.62 -2.00
CA GLU A 429 -16.70 25.75 -2.84
C GLU A 429 -17.63 26.92 -2.42
N GLY A 430 -17.38 27.57 -1.27
CA GLY A 430 -18.16 28.71 -0.77
C GLY A 430 -17.77 30.08 -1.34
N ALA A 431 -16.61 30.22 -2.01
CA ALA A 431 -16.14 31.53 -2.49
C ALA A 431 -16.87 32.01 -3.76
N GLY A 432 -17.57 31.13 -4.49
CA GLY A 432 -18.32 31.48 -5.70
C GLY A 432 -19.69 32.12 -5.46
N ALA A 433 -20.20 32.14 -4.21
CA ALA A 433 -21.56 32.59 -3.89
C ALA A 433 -21.65 33.97 -3.21
N ALA A 434 -20.52 34.67 -3.02
CA ALA A 434 -20.47 35.96 -2.32
C ALA A 434 -20.20 37.18 -3.24
N LEU A 435 -20.44 37.07 -4.54
CA LEU A 435 -20.51 38.24 -5.43
C LEU A 435 -21.94 38.78 -5.47
N GLY A 436 -22.32 39.46 -4.39
CA GLY A 436 -23.63 40.06 -4.28
C GLY A 436 -23.85 40.71 -2.93
N LEU A 437 -23.03 41.71 -2.61
CA LEU A 437 -23.38 42.95 -1.89
C LEU A 437 -22.08 43.64 -1.49
N GLY A 438 -21.86 44.83 -2.05
CA GLY A 438 -20.62 45.58 -1.89
C GLY A 438 -20.40 46.16 -0.49
N LEU A 439 -19.14 46.57 -0.31
CA LEU A 439 -18.51 47.35 0.78
C LEU A 439 -17.67 46.52 1.75
N GLY A 440 -16.38 46.46 1.46
CA GLY A 440 -15.30 45.98 2.32
C GLY A 440 -14.02 45.83 1.50
N GLU A 441 -12.94 46.44 1.96
CA GLU A 441 -11.64 46.58 1.28
C GLU A 441 -11.07 45.24 0.79
N GLU A 442 -10.48 45.25 -0.41
CA GLU A 442 -9.75 44.12 -0.99
C GLU A 442 -8.45 43.87 -0.18
N GLU A 443 -8.56 43.14 0.92
CA GLU A 443 -7.40 42.40 1.46
C GLU A 443 -7.16 41.19 0.53
N GLU A 444 -5.96 41.11 -0.04
CA GLU A 444 -5.48 39.94 -0.80
C GLU A 444 -5.74 38.66 0.01
N GLY A 445 -6.75 37.88 -0.40
CA GLY A 445 -7.14 36.66 0.29
C GLY A 445 -5.99 35.64 0.29
N GLU A 446 -5.30 35.51 1.42
CA GLU A 446 -4.44 34.36 1.70
C GLU A 446 -5.30 33.09 1.55
N GLY A 447 -4.91 32.18 0.65
CA GLY A 447 -5.60 30.90 0.47
C GLY A 447 -5.75 30.15 1.78
N GLU A 448 -6.88 29.46 1.98
CA GLU A 448 -7.18 28.77 3.23
C GLU A 448 -6.25 27.55 3.37
N GLU A 449 -5.36 27.57 4.36
CA GLU A 449 -4.50 26.43 4.67
C GLU A 449 -5.30 25.26 5.22
N VAL A 450 -5.04 24.06 4.70
CA VAL A 450 -5.67 22.80 5.12
C VAL A 450 -4.58 21.79 5.46
N ALA A 451 -4.73 21.13 6.61
CA ALA A 451 -3.89 20.00 7.01
C ALA A 451 -4.76 18.79 7.35
N GLU A 452 -4.44 17.63 6.79
CA GLU A 452 -5.26 16.43 6.90
C GLU A 452 -4.44 15.21 7.32
N CYS A 453 -5.03 14.43 8.22
CA CYS A 453 -4.62 13.10 8.64
C CYS A 453 -5.39 12.07 7.81
N ILE A 454 -4.68 11.23 7.06
CA ILE A 454 -5.27 10.25 6.13
C ILE A 454 -4.89 8.85 6.58
N GLY A 455 -5.87 8.04 6.98
CA GLY A 455 -5.63 6.66 7.40
C GLY A 455 -5.36 5.74 6.21
N VAL A 456 -4.23 5.03 6.20
CA VAL A 456 -3.96 4.01 5.17
C VAL A 456 -4.84 2.79 5.49
N PRO A 457 -5.68 2.28 4.57
CA PRO A 457 -6.66 1.23 4.86
C PRO A 457 -6.05 -0.19 4.99
N ALA A 458 -4.84 -0.33 5.53
CA ALA A 458 -4.05 -1.55 5.57
C ALA A 458 -3.65 -1.96 7.01
N ARG A 459 -4.22 -3.05 7.56
CA ARG A 459 -4.05 -3.39 9.01
C ARG A 459 -2.60 -3.60 9.48
N LYS A 460 -1.73 -4.10 8.60
CA LYS A 460 -0.30 -4.35 8.89
C LYS A 460 0.55 -3.56 7.89
N PHE A 461 0.53 -2.24 8.01
CA PHE A 461 1.27 -1.34 7.14
C PHE A 461 1.64 -0.09 7.93
N GLU A 462 2.92 0.23 7.98
CA GLU A 462 3.43 1.47 8.56
C GLU A 462 4.11 2.27 7.46
N THR A 463 3.61 3.47 7.16
CA THR A 463 4.25 4.34 6.17
C THR A 463 5.57 4.85 6.74
N ARG A 464 6.69 4.31 6.26
CA ARG A 464 8.05 4.66 6.68
C ARG A 464 8.74 5.64 5.74
N ASP A 465 8.41 5.58 4.46
CA ASP A 465 8.87 6.51 3.42
C ASP A 465 7.71 6.79 2.44
N LEU A 466 7.79 7.89 1.71
CA LEU A 466 6.83 8.28 0.68
C LEU A 466 7.52 8.95 -0.50
N ARG A 467 7.01 8.73 -1.71
CA ARG A 467 7.55 9.30 -2.95
C ARG A 467 6.44 9.71 -3.90
N TRP A 468 6.39 10.99 -4.26
CA TRP A 468 5.45 11.49 -5.26
C TRP A 468 5.76 10.90 -6.64
N ALA A 469 4.70 10.66 -7.41
CA ALA A 469 4.80 10.50 -8.85
C ALA A 469 5.31 11.81 -9.47
N PRO A 470 6.10 11.76 -10.57
CA PRO A 470 6.63 12.97 -11.21
C PRO A 470 5.55 13.96 -11.68
N ASP A 471 4.33 13.47 -11.95
CA ASP A 471 3.18 14.28 -12.33
C ASP A 471 2.41 14.89 -11.14
N GLY A 472 2.81 14.56 -9.90
CA GLY A 472 2.22 15.06 -8.67
C GLY A 472 0.81 14.53 -8.35
N LYS A 473 0.26 13.60 -9.13
CA LYS A 473 -1.14 13.11 -8.98
C LYS A 473 -1.30 11.95 -8.00
N GLY A 474 -0.21 11.26 -7.71
CA GLY A 474 -0.19 10.18 -6.75
C GLY A 474 1.16 10.05 -6.06
N MET A 475 1.24 9.17 -5.09
CA MET A 475 2.47 8.86 -4.36
C MET A 475 2.54 7.38 -4.02
N VAL A 476 3.75 6.84 -3.97
CA VAL A 476 4.04 5.53 -3.39
C VAL A 476 4.30 5.71 -1.91
N LEU A 477 3.65 4.88 -1.09
CA LEU A 477 3.83 4.75 0.35
C LEU A 477 4.60 3.45 0.60
N ILE A 478 5.69 3.53 1.35
CA ILE A 478 6.62 2.41 1.53
C ILE A 478 6.65 2.02 3.01
N ASP A 479 6.33 0.75 3.28
CA ASP A 479 6.55 0.07 4.56
C ASP A 479 7.84 -0.76 4.48
N LYS A 480 8.22 -1.45 5.56
CA LYS A 480 9.44 -2.25 5.66
C LYS A 480 9.61 -3.25 4.51
N ASP A 481 8.59 -4.07 4.26
CA ASP A 481 8.62 -5.17 3.28
C ASP A 481 7.50 -5.08 2.23
N THR A 482 6.68 -4.02 2.30
CA THR A 482 5.55 -3.79 1.41
C THR A 482 5.43 -2.33 0.97
N PHE A 483 4.64 -2.05 -0.05
CA PHE A 483 4.28 -0.71 -0.48
C PHE A 483 2.83 -0.68 -0.98
N CYS A 484 2.20 0.50 -0.97
CA CYS A 484 0.97 0.77 -1.69
C CYS A 484 1.08 2.14 -2.36
N CYS A 485 0.18 2.46 -3.28
CA CYS A 485 0.12 3.78 -3.89
C CYS A 485 -1.15 4.51 -3.43
N ALA A 486 -1.07 5.82 -3.30
CA ALA A 486 -2.15 6.70 -2.94
C ALA A 486 -2.34 7.76 -4.05
N PHE A 487 -3.57 7.95 -4.53
CA PHE A 487 -3.89 8.87 -5.62
C PHE A 487 -4.97 9.85 -5.22
N GLU A 488 -4.85 11.10 -5.69
CA GLU A 488 -5.90 12.09 -5.54
C GLU A 488 -7.07 11.75 -6.48
N VAL A 489 -8.30 11.74 -5.96
CA VAL A 489 -9.50 11.47 -6.76
C VAL A 489 -9.93 12.81 -7.35
N GLN A 490 -9.89 12.94 -8.68
CA GLN A 490 -10.45 14.11 -9.36
C GLN A 490 -11.96 13.90 -9.51
N GLU A 491 -12.76 14.77 -8.90
CA GLU A 491 -14.19 14.85 -9.22
C GLU A 491 -14.30 15.40 -10.65
N GLU A 492 -14.83 14.61 -11.58
CA GLU A 492 -15.18 15.14 -12.90
C GLU A 492 -16.25 16.23 -12.71
N PRO A 493 -16.05 17.45 -13.21
CA PRO A 493 -17.07 18.47 -13.13
C PRO A 493 -18.30 17.99 -13.89
N GLU A 494 -19.45 17.99 -13.22
CA GLU A 494 -20.76 17.70 -13.82
C GLU A 494 -21.01 18.69 -14.97
N GLY A 495 -20.64 18.30 -16.19
CA GLY A 495 -21.00 19.03 -17.40
C GLY A 495 -22.51 18.91 -17.64
N PRO A 496 -23.19 19.98 -18.10
CA PRO A 496 -24.61 19.92 -18.37
C PRO A 496 -24.87 18.94 -19.51
N SER A 497 -25.86 18.06 -19.31
CA SER A 497 -26.36 17.13 -20.32
C SER A 497 -26.69 17.86 -21.62
N PRO A 498 -26.16 17.45 -22.79
CA PRO A 498 -26.66 17.94 -24.06
C PRO A 498 -28.00 17.24 -24.34
N SER A 499 -29.08 17.99 -24.14
CA SER A 499 -30.38 17.70 -24.71
C SER A 499 -30.28 17.63 -26.24
N CYS A 500 -31.00 16.64 -26.79
CA CYS A 500 -31.28 16.39 -28.20
C CYS A 500 -31.19 17.61 -29.12
N ILE A 501 -30.31 17.54 -30.13
CA ILE A 501 -30.48 18.22 -31.41
C ILE A 501 -30.12 17.20 -32.50
N ASP A 502 -31.14 16.84 -33.29
CA ASP A 502 -31.02 16.12 -34.56
C ASP A 502 -30.11 16.87 -35.53
N ILE A 503 -29.11 16.20 -36.09
CA ILE A 503 -28.54 16.59 -37.39
C ILE A 503 -28.30 15.33 -38.23
N ASP A 504 -28.88 15.38 -39.41
CA ASP A 504 -29.09 14.33 -40.40
C ASP A 504 -27.83 13.61 -40.92
N ILE A 505 -28.07 12.34 -41.24
CA ILE A 505 -27.23 11.47 -42.06
C ILE A 505 -27.44 11.85 -43.53
N ALA A 506 -26.47 12.53 -44.15
CA ALA A 506 -26.21 12.46 -45.58
C ALA A 506 -24.89 13.16 -45.94
N ILE A 507 -24.20 12.65 -46.97
CA ILE A 507 -23.04 13.24 -47.66
C ILE A 507 -21.67 12.83 -47.12
N LEU A 508 -21.18 11.66 -47.54
CA LEU A 508 -19.97 11.51 -48.39
C LEU A 508 -19.57 10.03 -48.53
N LEU A 509 -20.13 9.39 -49.56
CA LEU A 509 -19.52 8.25 -50.26
C LEU A 509 -19.12 8.74 -51.66
N GLN A 510 -17.83 8.58 -52.00
CA GLN A 510 -17.15 8.55 -53.32
C GLN A 510 -15.70 8.98 -53.05
N SER A 511 -14.60 8.32 -53.44
CA SER A 511 -14.24 7.43 -54.56
C SER A 511 -12.88 6.76 -54.23
N ILE A 512 -12.72 5.42 -54.25
CA ILE A 512 -12.14 4.54 -55.30
C ILE A 512 -10.66 4.81 -55.70
N TRP A 513 -9.76 3.91 -55.24
CA TRP A 513 -8.45 3.30 -55.69
C TRP A 513 -7.76 3.73 -57.02
N PRO A 514 -6.42 3.51 -57.30
CA PRO A 514 -5.62 2.28 -57.02
C PRO A 514 -4.07 2.39 -56.80
N PHE A 515 -3.44 1.21 -56.63
CA PHE A 515 -2.00 0.86 -56.57
C PHE A 515 -1.21 1.19 -57.87
N ASP A 516 0.11 1.46 -57.79
CA ASP A 516 1.14 0.75 -58.59
C ASP A 516 2.62 1.07 -58.22
N THR A 517 3.49 0.10 -58.53
CA THR A 517 4.93 -0.04 -58.24
C THR A 517 5.87 0.42 -59.39
N MET A 518 7.04 1.02 -59.09
CA MET A 518 8.42 0.59 -59.51
C MET A 518 9.52 1.69 -59.51
N ALA A 519 10.70 1.28 -59.02
CA ALA A 519 12.10 1.53 -59.46
C ALA A 519 12.80 2.92 -59.43
N ASN A 520 13.89 2.95 -58.61
CA ASN A 520 15.23 3.57 -58.74
C ASN A 520 15.45 4.89 -59.50
N THR A 521 16.12 5.85 -58.84
CA THR A 521 17.47 6.34 -59.22
C THR A 521 18.07 7.20 -58.09
N ASN A 522 19.38 6.99 -57.83
CA ASN A 522 20.20 7.85 -56.97
C ASN A 522 20.36 9.24 -57.59
N THR A 523 19.92 10.28 -56.89
CA THR A 523 20.51 11.63 -56.95
C THR A 523 20.26 12.34 -55.62
N THR A 524 21.33 12.88 -55.03
CA THR A 524 21.32 13.74 -53.84
C THR A 524 20.54 15.02 -54.11
N THR A 525 19.29 15.10 -53.67
CA THR A 525 18.52 16.35 -53.55
C THR A 525 17.51 16.22 -52.41
N GLY A 526 17.35 17.30 -51.63
CA GLY A 526 16.67 17.35 -50.34
C GLY A 526 15.32 16.65 -50.27
N THR A 527 15.06 16.00 -49.13
CA THR A 527 13.79 15.36 -48.81
C THR A 527 12.68 16.40 -48.83
N VAL A 528 11.73 16.26 -49.76
CA VAL A 528 10.49 17.05 -49.84
C VAL A 528 9.31 16.19 -49.36
N CYS A 529 8.34 16.82 -48.69
CA CYS A 529 7.12 16.15 -48.27
C CYS A 529 6.27 15.75 -49.49
N TYR A 530 5.99 14.44 -49.66
CA TYR A 530 5.25 13.91 -50.81
C TYR A 530 3.81 14.44 -50.95
N HIS A 531 3.20 14.94 -49.86
CA HIS A 531 1.81 15.41 -49.86
C HIS A 531 1.63 16.89 -50.23
N CYS A 532 2.66 17.73 -50.04
CA CYS A 532 2.59 19.17 -50.30
C CYS A 532 3.83 19.75 -51.00
N ASN A 533 4.79 18.90 -51.35
CA ASN A 533 6.04 19.21 -52.06
C ASN A 533 6.94 20.27 -51.38
N GLN A 534 6.78 20.52 -50.07
CA GLN A 534 7.64 21.44 -49.31
C GLN A 534 8.92 20.75 -48.82
N SER A 535 10.05 21.46 -48.94
CA SER A 535 11.38 21.01 -48.52
C SER A 535 11.43 20.76 -47.01
N LEU A 536 11.89 19.57 -46.59
CA LEU A 536 12.11 19.19 -45.18
C LEU A 536 13.54 19.51 -44.72
N THR A 537 14.43 19.91 -45.63
CA THR A 537 15.77 20.37 -45.26
C THR A 537 15.75 21.86 -44.95
N ARG A 538 16.12 22.20 -43.71
CA ARG A 538 16.42 23.55 -43.23
C ARG A 538 17.38 24.28 -44.20
N PRO A 539 17.23 25.59 -44.44
CA PRO A 539 18.41 26.41 -44.67
C PRO A 539 19.19 26.47 -43.34
N ASP A 540 20.48 26.15 -43.36
CA ASP A 540 21.36 26.30 -42.21
C ASP A 540 21.33 27.76 -41.74
N ILE A 541 20.75 28.00 -40.57
CA ILE A 541 20.82 29.32 -39.92
C ILE A 541 22.15 29.34 -39.19
N ASP A 542 23.17 29.92 -39.83
CA ASP A 542 24.49 30.11 -39.24
C ASP A 542 24.38 31.03 -38.01
N ILE A 543 24.74 30.48 -36.85
CA ILE A 543 24.82 31.24 -35.60
C ILE A 543 25.98 32.23 -35.73
N ARG A 544 25.67 33.53 -35.81
CA ARG A 544 26.68 34.59 -35.96
C ARG A 544 27.67 34.54 -34.79
N THR A 545 28.96 34.36 -35.09
CA THR A 545 30.04 34.48 -34.09
C THR A 545 30.41 35.94 -33.86
N SER A 546 30.52 36.37 -32.61
CA SER A 546 30.87 37.76 -32.26
C SER A 546 32.29 38.12 -32.68
N ASN A 547 32.47 39.25 -33.37
CA ASN A 547 33.78 39.80 -33.74
C ASN A 547 34.43 40.65 -32.62
N ILE A 548 33.87 40.66 -31.41
CA ILE A 548 34.34 41.51 -30.30
C ILE A 548 35.41 40.77 -29.49
N PRO A 549 36.65 41.30 -29.36
CA PRO A 549 37.72 40.66 -28.59
C PRO A 549 37.34 40.48 -27.11
N ALA A 550 37.71 39.35 -26.51
CA ALA A 550 37.37 38.94 -25.14
C ALA A 550 38.02 39.77 -24.01
N THR A 551 38.68 40.89 -24.34
CA THR A 551 39.39 41.75 -23.38
C THR A 551 38.85 43.18 -23.46
N LEU A 552 37.70 43.42 -22.83
CA LEU A 552 37.26 44.76 -22.44
C LEU A 552 37.49 44.87 -20.93
N GLY A 553 38.52 45.61 -20.53
CA GLY A 553 38.69 46.07 -19.15
C GLY A 553 37.71 47.21 -18.81
N CYS A 554 37.82 47.80 -17.61
CA CYS A 554 36.97 48.87 -17.07
C CYS A 554 37.09 50.23 -17.78
N GLY A 555 36.98 50.28 -19.10
CA GLY A 555 36.73 51.48 -19.90
C GLY A 555 35.62 51.13 -20.90
N GLY A 556 34.47 51.80 -20.81
CA GLY A 556 33.30 51.49 -21.62
C GLY A 556 33.54 51.52 -23.14
N LEU A 557 32.57 50.98 -23.90
CA LEU A 557 32.61 50.90 -25.35
C LEU A 557 32.67 52.30 -25.99
N ALA A 558 33.56 52.49 -26.98
CA ALA A 558 33.59 53.73 -27.75
C ALA A 558 32.29 53.89 -28.59
N PRO A 559 31.82 55.12 -28.90
CA PRO A 559 30.57 55.34 -29.63
C PRO A 559 30.38 54.53 -30.92
N PRO A 560 31.42 54.33 -31.78
CA PRO A 560 31.30 53.49 -32.98
C PRO A 560 31.09 52.00 -32.68
N GLN A 561 31.68 51.50 -31.59
CA GLN A 561 31.54 50.11 -31.15
C GLN A 561 30.16 49.85 -30.56
N THR A 562 29.60 50.83 -29.84
CA THR A 562 28.23 50.76 -29.32
C THR A 562 27.20 50.66 -30.44
N VAL A 563 27.39 51.38 -31.55
CA VAL A 563 26.51 51.31 -32.72
C VAL A 563 26.56 49.93 -33.36
N LEU A 564 27.77 49.38 -33.59
CA LEU A 564 27.95 48.04 -34.16
C LEU A 564 27.34 46.93 -33.28
N VAL A 565 27.48 47.03 -31.96
CA VAL A 565 26.85 46.09 -31.02
C VAL A 565 25.33 46.20 -31.06
N LYS A 566 24.78 47.42 -31.10
CA LYS A 566 23.33 47.64 -31.20
C LYS A 566 22.75 47.09 -32.50
N GLU A 567 23.44 47.27 -33.63
CA GLU A 567 23.02 46.71 -34.92
C GLU A 567 23.11 45.18 -34.93
N THR A 568 24.17 44.60 -34.36
CA THR A 568 24.32 43.15 -34.25
C THR A 568 23.23 42.55 -33.36
N VAL A 569 22.92 43.18 -32.22
CA VAL A 569 21.84 42.75 -31.32
C VAL A 569 20.48 42.87 -32.02
N ALA A 570 20.21 43.96 -32.74
CA ALA A 570 18.97 44.13 -33.48
C ALA A 570 18.77 43.06 -34.57
N ALA A 571 19.84 42.73 -35.30
CA ALA A 571 19.81 41.67 -36.31
C ALA A 571 19.57 40.29 -35.68
N THR A 572 20.25 39.95 -34.57
CA THR A 572 20.04 38.68 -33.86
C THR A 572 18.63 38.57 -33.28
N LEU A 573 18.06 39.66 -32.76
CA LEU A 573 16.67 39.67 -32.28
C LEU A 573 15.67 39.43 -33.42
N THR A 574 15.99 39.89 -34.63
CA THR A 574 15.19 39.63 -35.83
C THR A 574 15.24 38.15 -36.20
N ASP A 575 16.44 37.55 -36.21
CA ASP A 575 16.64 36.11 -36.47
C ASP A 575 15.89 35.24 -35.44
N ILE A 576 15.87 35.63 -34.15
CA ILE A 576 15.08 34.96 -33.10
C ILE A 576 13.57 35.05 -33.38
N SER A 577 13.08 36.22 -33.80
CA SER A 577 11.65 36.40 -34.09
C SER A 577 11.17 35.53 -35.25
N GLU A 578 12.03 35.27 -36.24
CA GLU A 578 11.72 34.35 -37.34
C GLU A 578 11.65 32.90 -36.86
N LEU A 579 12.58 32.48 -35.99
CA LEU A 579 12.56 31.15 -35.36
C LEU A 579 11.31 30.94 -34.50
N ASP A 580 10.90 31.93 -33.71
CA ASP A 580 9.70 31.85 -32.87
C ASP A 580 8.43 31.70 -33.71
N ARG A 581 8.38 32.35 -34.88
CA ARG A 581 7.29 32.20 -35.85
C ARG A 581 7.22 30.77 -36.41
N GLU A 582 8.35 30.16 -36.73
CA GLU A 582 8.40 28.77 -37.21
C GLU A 582 8.03 27.76 -36.11
N ILE A 583 8.54 27.95 -34.89
CA ILE A 583 8.17 27.13 -33.72
C ILE A 583 6.65 27.17 -33.51
N SER A 584 6.06 28.36 -33.61
CA SER A 584 4.61 28.54 -33.49
C SER A 584 3.84 27.81 -34.58
N ARG A 585 4.33 27.83 -35.83
CA ARG A 585 3.76 27.07 -36.96
C ARG A 585 3.82 25.56 -36.73
N PHE A 586 4.94 25.02 -36.25
CA PHE A 586 5.06 23.58 -35.97
C PHE A 586 4.20 23.14 -34.79
N ARG A 587 4.10 23.96 -33.73
CA ARG A 587 3.18 23.69 -32.61
C ARG A 587 1.72 23.60 -33.06
N ALA A 588 1.29 24.49 -33.97
CA ALA A 588 -0.05 24.43 -34.53
C ALA A 588 -0.28 23.13 -35.33
N ALA A 589 0.68 22.71 -36.15
CA ALA A 589 0.60 21.46 -36.91
C ALA A 589 0.56 20.21 -36.01
N ILE A 590 1.35 20.19 -34.94
CA ILE A 590 1.32 19.11 -33.94
C ILE A 590 -0.07 19.03 -33.28
N LYS A 591 -0.61 20.17 -32.85
CA LYS A 591 -1.94 20.24 -32.23
C LYS A 591 -3.04 19.70 -33.15
N GLU A 592 -2.96 19.99 -34.45
CA GLU A 592 -3.90 19.45 -35.44
C GLU A 592 -3.78 17.92 -35.59
N LEU A 593 -2.56 17.38 -35.62
CA LEU A 593 -2.33 15.94 -35.72
C LEU A 593 -2.78 15.19 -34.45
N GLU A 594 -2.62 15.78 -33.27
CA GLU A 594 -3.11 15.21 -32.01
C GLU A 594 -4.64 15.13 -31.97
N LEU A 595 -5.35 16.16 -32.47
CA LEU A 595 -6.80 16.14 -32.64
C LEU A 595 -7.25 15.06 -33.62
N LYS A 596 -6.55 14.90 -34.75
CA LYS A 596 -6.86 13.82 -35.71
C LYS A 596 -6.62 12.43 -35.11
N ARG A 597 -5.54 12.24 -34.36
CA ARG A 597 -5.23 10.98 -33.67
C ARG A 597 -6.31 10.60 -32.66
N THR A 598 -6.74 11.54 -31.83
CA THR A 598 -7.77 11.31 -30.80
C THR A 598 -9.12 10.95 -31.44
N ALA A 599 -9.50 11.64 -32.52
CA ALA A 599 -10.70 11.30 -33.29
C ALA A 599 -10.66 9.87 -33.87
N LEU A 600 -9.51 9.47 -34.45
CA LEU A 600 -9.32 8.10 -34.98
C LEU A 600 -9.32 7.04 -33.88
N GLN A 601 -8.75 7.32 -32.71
CA GLN A 601 -8.78 6.41 -31.56
C GLN A 601 -10.21 6.23 -31.02
N PHE A 602 -10.98 7.30 -30.92
CA PHE A 602 -12.38 7.23 -30.54
C PHE A 602 -13.18 6.36 -31.53
N PHE A 603 -13.01 6.60 -32.84
CA PHE A 603 -13.64 5.80 -33.89
C PHE A 603 -13.30 4.30 -33.76
N ALA A 604 -12.03 3.95 -33.56
CA ALA A 604 -11.60 2.56 -33.40
C ALA A 604 -12.18 1.89 -32.14
N ASN A 605 -12.28 2.61 -31.03
CA ASN A 605 -12.82 2.08 -29.77
C ASN A 605 -14.32 1.79 -29.86
N VAL A 606 -15.09 2.68 -30.50
CA VAL A 606 -16.52 2.45 -30.76
C VAL A 606 -16.71 1.16 -31.57
N HIS A 607 -15.91 0.95 -32.61
CA HIS A 607 -16.03 -0.26 -33.46
C HIS A 607 -15.54 -1.53 -32.76
N LYS A 608 -14.52 -1.45 -31.89
CA LYS A 608 -14.11 -2.59 -31.05
C LYS A 608 -15.18 -2.98 -30.04
N SER A 609 -15.94 -2.03 -29.50
CA SER A 609 -17.02 -2.31 -28.54
C SER A 609 -18.14 -3.17 -29.16
N LEU A 610 -18.41 -2.99 -30.46
CA LEU A 610 -19.37 -3.78 -31.23
C LEU A 610 -18.93 -5.24 -31.48
N LEU A 611 -17.63 -5.53 -31.30
CA LEU A 611 -17.07 -6.87 -31.44
C LEU A 611 -17.04 -7.64 -30.10
N ASN A 612 -17.50 -7.05 -29.00
CA ASN A 612 -17.45 -7.67 -27.68
C ASN A 612 -18.43 -8.87 -27.61
N PRO A 613 -17.96 -10.10 -27.32
CA PRO A 613 -18.79 -11.31 -27.29
C PRO A 613 -20.02 -11.22 -26.36
N VAL A 614 -19.91 -10.45 -25.27
CA VAL A 614 -20.96 -10.29 -24.26
C VAL A 614 -22.22 -9.60 -24.80
N SER A 615 -22.07 -8.77 -25.85
CA SER A 615 -23.21 -8.11 -26.51
C SER A 615 -24.12 -9.06 -27.29
N ARG A 616 -23.66 -10.31 -27.54
CA ARG A 616 -24.40 -11.35 -28.28
C ARG A 616 -25.12 -12.35 -27.38
N LEU A 617 -25.00 -12.22 -26.06
CA LEU A 617 -25.67 -13.13 -25.12
C LEU A 617 -27.17 -12.80 -25.01
N PRO A 618 -28.05 -13.81 -25.04
CA PRO A 618 -29.47 -13.63 -24.73
C PRO A 618 -29.69 -13.06 -23.33
N ALA A 619 -30.80 -12.34 -23.15
CA ALA A 619 -31.17 -11.72 -21.88
C ALA A 619 -31.25 -12.73 -20.73
N GLU A 620 -31.66 -13.96 -21.02
CA GLU A 620 -31.78 -15.07 -20.07
C GLU A 620 -30.41 -15.47 -19.52
N MET A 621 -29.40 -15.59 -20.39
CA MET A 621 -28.04 -15.93 -19.99
C MET A 621 -27.41 -14.81 -19.18
N LEU A 622 -27.60 -13.56 -19.60
CA LEU A 622 -27.17 -12.39 -18.82
C LEU A 622 -27.84 -12.36 -17.44
N SER A 623 -29.13 -12.67 -17.35
CA SER A 623 -29.85 -12.72 -16.06
C SER A 623 -29.31 -13.79 -15.11
N GLN A 624 -28.89 -14.95 -15.64
CA GLN A 624 -28.26 -16.03 -14.85
C GLN A 624 -26.87 -15.63 -14.38
N ILE A 625 -26.07 -15.04 -15.27
CA ILE A 625 -24.75 -14.51 -14.95
C ILE A 625 -24.88 -13.44 -13.85
N PHE A 626 -25.80 -12.48 -13.99
CA PHE A 626 -26.02 -11.43 -13.00
C PHE A 626 -26.40 -12.00 -11.62
N GLN A 627 -27.27 -13.01 -11.58
CA GLN A 627 -27.64 -13.70 -10.33
C GLN A 627 -26.47 -14.43 -9.68
N GLN A 628 -25.50 -14.92 -10.46
CA GLN A 628 -24.27 -15.51 -9.92
C GLN A 628 -23.20 -14.46 -9.56
N CYS A 629 -23.21 -13.28 -10.18
CA CYS A 629 -22.29 -12.19 -9.85
C CYS A 629 -22.70 -11.46 -8.57
N VAL A 630 -24.00 -11.29 -8.33
CA VAL A 630 -24.54 -10.75 -7.07
C VAL A 630 -24.62 -11.88 -6.04
N VAL A 631 -23.46 -12.40 -5.64
CA VAL A 631 -23.38 -13.24 -4.45
C VAL A 631 -23.43 -12.32 -3.24
N VAL A 632 -24.59 -12.22 -2.60
CA VAL A 632 -24.62 -11.82 -1.20
C VAL A 632 -24.12 -13.02 -0.42
N SER A 633 -22.86 -12.99 0.02
CA SER A 633 -22.27 -14.07 0.79
C SER A 633 -22.88 -14.07 2.19
N TRP A 634 -23.99 -14.79 2.34
CA TRP A 634 -24.68 -14.97 3.63
C TRP A 634 -23.83 -15.71 4.67
N THR A 635 -22.72 -16.30 4.25
CA THR A 635 -21.80 -17.08 5.08
C THR A 635 -20.41 -16.45 5.23
N ASP A 636 -20.15 -15.28 4.62
CA ASP A 636 -18.86 -14.61 4.79
C ASP A 636 -18.91 -13.69 6.01
N THR A 637 -18.69 -14.31 7.17
CA THR A 637 -18.40 -13.61 8.41
C THR A 637 -16.91 -13.21 8.51
N GLY A 638 -16.13 -13.28 7.45
CA GLY A 638 -14.75 -12.79 7.40
C GLY A 638 -14.68 -11.28 7.15
N ARG A 639 -14.42 -10.49 8.20
CA ARG A 639 -13.82 -9.12 8.26
C ARG A 639 -14.23 -7.98 7.29
N ASP A 640 -15.00 -8.20 6.23
CA ASP A 640 -15.18 -7.23 5.12
C ASP A 640 -16.58 -6.64 4.98
N ALA A 641 -17.58 -7.08 5.75
CA ALA A 641 -18.90 -6.45 5.77
C ALA A 641 -18.97 -5.13 6.58
N ARG A 642 -17.94 -4.28 6.50
CA ARG A 642 -17.95 -2.89 6.98
C ARG A 642 -17.67 -1.96 5.79
N TYR A 643 -18.75 -1.53 5.15
CA TYR A 643 -18.87 -0.36 4.27
C TYR A 643 -17.86 -0.20 3.13
N TYR A 644 -18.28 -0.57 1.92
CA TYR A 644 -17.90 0.13 0.69
C TYR A 644 -19.18 0.54 -0.06
N PRO A 645 -19.34 1.82 -0.45
CA PRO A 645 -20.21 2.24 -1.56
C PRO A 645 -19.60 1.88 -2.93
N GLY A 646 -18.85 0.77 -3.01
CA GLY A 646 -18.02 0.40 -4.16
C GLY A 646 -17.86 -1.11 -4.38
N ASP A 647 -18.59 -1.95 -3.65
CA ASP A 647 -18.66 -3.37 -4.01
C ASP A 647 -19.41 -3.49 -5.35
N ASN A 648 -18.66 -3.81 -6.41
CA ASN A 648 -19.14 -4.09 -7.78
C ASN A 648 -20.11 -5.30 -7.88
N LYS A 649 -20.58 -5.82 -6.75
CA LYS A 649 -21.51 -6.96 -6.61
C LYS A 649 -22.91 -6.52 -6.18
N THR A 650 -23.33 -5.29 -6.52
CA THR A 650 -24.70 -4.84 -6.30
C THR A 650 -25.51 -4.86 -7.59
N PRO A 651 -26.83 -5.09 -7.53
CA PRO A 651 -27.71 -4.95 -8.71
C PRO A 651 -27.60 -3.57 -9.37
N MET A 652 -27.28 -2.53 -8.58
CA MET A 652 -27.07 -1.17 -9.08
C MET A 652 -25.84 -1.06 -9.99
N ALA A 653 -24.72 -1.68 -9.62
CA ALA A 653 -23.50 -1.71 -10.43
C ALA A 653 -23.72 -2.43 -11.77
N ILE A 654 -24.48 -3.53 -11.78
CA ILE A 654 -24.84 -4.22 -13.03
C ILE A 654 -25.74 -3.31 -13.90
N SER A 655 -26.67 -2.59 -13.28
CA SER A 655 -27.59 -1.69 -13.99
C SER A 655 -26.95 -0.39 -14.52
N SER A 656 -25.71 -0.05 -14.12
CA SER A 656 -25.01 1.16 -14.57
C SER A 656 -24.13 0.93 -15.81
N VAL A 657 -23.85 -0.32 -16.20
CA VAL A 657 -22.91 -0.66 -17.29
C VAL A 657 -23.38 -0.21 -18.68
N GLY A 658 -24.66 -0.39 -19.00
CA GLY A 658 -25.20 -0.04 -20.31
C GLY A 658 -26.70 -0.28 -20.40
N ARG A 659 -27.35 0.23 -21.46
CA ARG A 659 -28.81 0.16 -21.61
C ARG A 659 -29.34 -1.28 -21.59
N GLN A 660 -28.73 -2.18 -22.37
CA GLN A 660 -29.13 -3.60 -22.40
C GLN A 660 -29.00 -4.28 -21.02
N TRP A 661 -27.91 -4.01 -20.30
CA TRP A 661 -27.69 -4.58 -18.96
C TRP A 661 -28.67 -4.01 -17.93
N ARG A 662 -28.97 -2.71 -18.02
CA ARG A 662 -29.99 -2.06 -17.19
C ARG A 662 -31.36 -2.67 -17.42
N ASP A 663 -31.77 -2.85 -18.67
CA ASP A 663 -33.07 -3.41 -19.02
C ASP A 663 -33.19 -4.86 -18.49
N VAL A 664 -32.17 -5.69 -18.69
CA VAL A 664 -32.13 -7.07 -18.18
C VAL A 664 -32.14 -7.10 -16.63
N ALA A 665 -31.34 -6.25 -15.97
CA ALA A 665 -31.26 -6.19 -14.52
C ALA A 665 -32.60 -5.73 -13.89
N LEU A 666 -33.28 -4.76 -14.49
CA LEU A 666 -34.60 -4.29 -14.04
C LEU A 666 -35.71 -5.33 -14.29
N CYS A 667 -35.61 -6.11 -15.37
CA CYS A 667 -36.53 -7.20 -15.69
C CYS A 667 -36.26 -8.49 -14.91
N THR A 668 -35.28 -8.51 -13.99
CA THR A 668 -34.92 -9.70 -13.20
C THR A 668 -35.21 -9.48 -11.70
N PRO A 669 -36.44 -9.73 -11.21
CA PRO A 669 -36.82 -9.44 -9.82
C PRO A 669 -35.99 -10.17 -8.75
N ARG A 670 -35.52 -11.39 -9.05
CA ARG A 670 -34.67 -12.18 -8.14
C ARG A 670 -33.33 -11.52 -7.85
N LEU A 671 -32.85 -10.65 -8.74
CA LEU A 671 -31.61 -9.90 -8.54
C LEU A 671 -31.74 -8.90 -7.38
N TRP A 672 -32.94 -8.37 -7.16
CA TRP A 672 -33.25 -7.34 -6.16
C TRP A 672 -33.81 -7.92 -4.84
N SER A 673 -33.97 -9.25 -4.76
CA SER A 673 -34.58 -9.89 -3.58
C SER A 673 -33.61 -10.08 -2.42
N SER A 674 -32.33 -9.79 -2.63
CA SER A 674 -31.27 -9.79 -1.63
C SER A 674 -30.93 -8.36 -1.26
N ILE A 675 -31.21 -7.94 -0.02
CA ILE A 675 -31.09 -6.56 0.42
C ILE A 675 -30.12 -6.51 1.60
N SER A 676 -29.02 -5.77 1.47
CA SER A 676 -28.10 -5.52 2.59
C SER A 676 -27.94 -4.02 2.80
N LEU A 677 -28.32 -3.54 3.98
CA LEU A 677 -28.23 -2.13 4.36
C LEU A 677 -27.60 -1.97 5.72
N VAL A 678 -26.65 -1.06 5.79
CA VAL A 678 -26.14 -0.58 7.06
C VAL A 678 -26.78 0.77 7.36
N LEU A 679 -27.61 0.79 8.39
CA LEU A 679 -28.48 1.89 8.76
C LEU A 679 -27.67 2.96 9.48
N ARG A 680 -27.74 4.20 8.98
CA ARG A 680 -27.17 5.40 9.62
C ARG A 680 -28.29 6.41 9.93
N PRO A 681 -28.34 7.00 11.14
CA PRO A 681 -29.39 7.95 11.50
C PRO A 681 -29.50 9.13 10.52
N LYS A 682 -28.33 9.63 10.10
CA LYS A 682 -28.17 10.82 9.25
C LYS A 682 -28.82 10.65 7.87
N HIS A 683 -28.99 9.41 7.41
CA HIS A 683 -29.42 9.06 6.05
C HIS A 683 -30.79 8.36 6.02
N ALA A 684 -31.60 8.53 7.07
CA ALA A 684 -32.91 7.88 7.21
C ALA A 684 -33.79 7.97 5.95
N LYS A 685 -33.93 9.19 5.41
CA LYS A 685 -34.76 9.45 4.22
C LYS A 685 -34.26 8.69 2.99
N GLN A 686 -32.93 8.62 2.80
CA GLN A 686 -32.30 7.90 1.69
C GLN A 686 -32.45 6.39 1.85
N HIS A 687 -32.30 5.86 3.07
CA HIS A 687 -32.53 4.44 3.36
C HIS A 687 -33.98 4.03 3.10
N ILE A 688 -34.96 4.87 3.46
CA ILE A 688 -36.39 4.64 3.15
C ILE A 688 -36.61 4.59 1.64
N ALA A 689 -36.09 5.57 0.90
CA ALA A 689 -36.24 5.62 -0.56
C ALA A 689 -35.61 4.40 -1.25
N LEU A 690 -34.42 4.01 -0.81
CA LEU A 690 -33.71 2.86 -1.36
C LEU A 690 -34.40 1.54 -1.02
N ALA A 691 -34.87 1.37 0.23
CA ALA A 691 -35.67 0.22 0.63
C ALA A 691 -36.95 0.09 -0.21
N GLY A 692 -37.68 1.20 -0.39
CA GLY A 692 -38.88 1.24 -1.23
C GLY A 692 -38.59 0.83 -2.68
N MET A 693 -37.53 1.39 -3.27
CA MET A 693 -37.10 1.05 -4.64
C MET A 693 -36.73 -0.43 -4.78
N TRP A 694 -35.94 -0.98 -3.87
CA TRP A 694 -35.50 -2.38 -3.93
C TRP A 694 -36.65 -3.35 -3.74
N LEU A 695 -37.56 -3.07 -2.80
CA LEU A 695 -38.76 -3.88 -2.57
C LEU A 695 -39.70 -3.85 -3.78
N ALA A 696 -39.83 -2.71 -4.46
CA ALA A 696 -40.61 -2.60 -5.68
C ALA A 696 -40.01 -3.45 -6.82
N ARG A 697 -38.69 -3.38 -7.02
CA ARG A 697 -37.97 -4.16 -8.05
C ARG A 697 -37.91 -5.65 -7.75
N ALA A 698 -37.90 -6.04 -6.47
CA ALA A 698 -37.91 -7.45 -6.06
C ALA A 698 -39.21 -8.19 -6.42
N GLY A 699 -40.27 -7.49 -6.85
CA GLY A 699 -41.52 -8.08 -7.31
C GLY A 699 -42.18 -8.92 -6.21
N ASN A 700 -42.45 -10.20 -6.46
CA ASN A 700 -42.97 -11.18 -5.49
C ASN A 700 -41.92 -12.20 -5.00
N SER A 701 -40.63 -11.96 -5.28
CA SER A 701 -39.55 -12.89 -4.92
C SER A 701 -39.38 -13.03 -3.39
N PRO A 702 -38.96 -14.20 -2.87
CA PRO A 702 -38.63 -14.35 -1.46
C PRO A 702 -37.46 -13.43 -1.10
N LEU A 703 -37.60 -12.72 0.02
CA LEU A 703 -36.68 -11.68 0.45
C LEU A 703 -35.65 -12.22 1.42
N SER A 704 -34.40 -11.89 1.16
CA SER A 704 -33.30 -12.10 2.09
C SER A 704 -32.79 -10.72 2.51
N ILE A 705 -32.87 -10.39 3.80
CA ILE A 705 -32.66 -9.03 4.29
C ILE A 705 -31.57 -9.04 5.37
N GLN A 706 -30.56 -8.22 5.16
CA GLN A 706 -29.49 -7.95 6.12
C GLN A 706 -29.54 -6.49 6.54
N LEU A 707 -29.86 -6.22 7.81
CA LEU A 707 -29.85 -4.88 8.39
C LEU A 707 -28.84 -4.81 9.53
N LYS A 708 -27.96 -3.82 9.48
CA LYS A 708 -26.92 -3.60 10.49
C LYS A 708 -26.93 -2.15 10.96
N THR A 709 -26.75 -1.90 12.25
CA THR A 709 -26.48 -0.55 12.79
C THR A 709 -25.35 -0.60 13.82
N GLN A 710 -24.69 0.54 14.06
CA GLN A 710 -23.56 0.66 15.00
C GLN A 710 -23.85 1.64 16.15
N LYS A 711 -25.04 2.25 16.19
CA LYS A 711 -25.44 3.22 17.21
C LYS A 711 -26.79 2.85 17.79
N ASN A 712 -27.04 3.23 19.04
CA ASN A 712 -28.39 3.35 19.59
C ASN A 712 -29.04 4.60 18.97
N ILE A 713 -30.24 4.49 18.39
CA ILE A 713 -30.79 5.56 17.53
C ILE A 713 -32.25 5.88 17.83
N ARG A 714 -32.52 7.19 17.72
CA ARG A 714 -33.77 7.95 17.83
C ARG A 714 -34.80 7.67 16.71
N ASP A 715 -36.01 8.20 16.86
CA ASP A 715 -37.25 7.95 16.08
C ASP A 715 -37.19 7.79 14.54
N PRO A 716 -36.33 8.48 13.74
CA PRO A 716 -36.39 8.39 12.27
C PRO A 716 -36.07 7.03 11.67
N MET A 717 -35.35 6.15 12.39
CA MET A 717 -34.99 4.80 11.90
C MET A 717 -36.13 3.79 11.97
N ARG A 718 -37.16 4.04 12.80
CA ARG A 718 -38.33 3.15 12.96
C ARG A 718 -39.05 2.97 11.62
N LYS A 719 -39.20 4.05 10.85
CA LYS A 719 -39.85 4.04 9.53
C LYS A 719 -39.16 3.16 8.49
N VAL A 720 -37.83 2.99 8.56
CA VAL A 720 -37.10 2.09 7.64
C VAL A 720 -37.50 0.64 7.92
N LEU A 721 -37.59 0.26 9.19
CA LEU A 721 -37.99 -1.08 9.59
C LEU A 721 -39.44 -1.38 9.26
N GLU A 722 -40.34 -0.41 9.47
CA GLU A 722 -41.75 -0.53 9.07
C GLU A 722 -41.89 -0.86 7.57
N VAL A 723 -41.11 -0.20 6.70
CA VAL A 723 -41.11 -0.46 5.24
C VAL A 723 -40.75 -1.91 4.93
N PHE A 724 -39.75 -2.48 5.61
CA PHE A 724 -39.40 -3.90 5.43
C PHE A 724 -40.43 -4.84 6.05
N ALA A 725 -40.93 -4.50 7.24
CA ALA A 725 -41.88 -5.29 8.02
C ALA A 725 -43.23 -5.46 7.30
N ILE A 726 -43.69 -4.46 6.55
CA ILE A 726 -44.89 -4.55 5.70
C ILE A 726 -44.79 -5.69 4.67
N LYS A 727 -43.57 -6.10 4.28
CA LYS A 727 -43.33 -7.21 3.34
C LYS A 727 -42.85 -8.50 4.04
N SER A 728 -43.10 -8.63 5.34
CA SER A 728 -42.70 -9.77 6.19
C SER A 728 -43.14 -11.14 5.69
N THR A 729 -44.29 -11.25 5.02
CA THR A 729 -44.79 -12.52 4.46
C THR A 729 -43.86 -13.17 3.44
N ARG A 730 -42.95 -12.38 2.85
CA ARG A 730 -41.97 -12.83 1.86
C ARG A 730 -40.58 -13.08 2.45
N TRP A 731 -40.37 -12.82 3.74
CA TRP A 731 -39.06 -12.99 4.36
C TRP A 731 -38.67 -14.48 4.39
N ARG A 732 -37.47 -14.77 3.89
CA ARG A 732 -36.90 -16.11 3.83
C ARG A 732 -35.64 -16.24 4.69
N ASN A 733 -34.69 -15.33 4.51
CA ASN A 733 -33.46 -15.27 5.29
C ASN A 733 -33.31 -13.88 5.92
N ILE A 734 -33.19 -13.80 7.24
CA ILE A 734 -33.11 -12.53 7.94
C ILE A 734 -31.82 -12.47 8.76
N HIS A 735 -31.07 -11.39 8.59
CA HIS A 735 -29.90 -11.06 9.39
C HIS A 735 -30.08 -9.67 9.99
N PHE A 736 -30.35 -9.60 11.29
CA PHE A 736 -30.49 -8.35 12.00
C PHE A 736 -29.40 -8.21 13.05
N LYS A 737 -28.59 -7.16 12.88
CA LYS A 737 -27.68 -6.64 13.89
C LYS A 737 -28.20 -5.27 14.31
N LEU A 738 -29.14 -5.25 15.26
CA LEU A 738 -29.93 -4.07 15.65
C LEU A 738 -30.17 -4.05 17.17
N PRO A 739 -30.42 -2.89 17.81
CA PRO A 739 -30.89 -2.83 19.20
C PRO A 739 -32.24 -3.52 19.43
N LEU A 740 -32.52 -4.01 20.65
CA LEU A 740 -33.78 -4.71 20.99
C LEU A 740 -35.01 -3.83 20.72
N SER A 741 -34.96 -2.57 21.16
CA SER A 741 -36.00 -1.55 20.95
C SER A 741 -36.40 -1.33 19.48
N MET A 742 -35.52 -1.64 18.52
CA MET A 742 -35.85 -1.56 17.09
C MET A 742 -36.70 -2.74 16.61
N LEU A 743 -36.54 -3.93 17.20
CA LEU A 743 -37.36 -5.09 16.87
C LEU A 743 -38.79 -4.96 17.39
N GLU A 744 -38.98 -4.31 18.54
CA GLU A 744 -40.31 -4.03 19.12
C GLU A 744 -41.23 -3.24 18.17
N CYS A 745 -40.64 -2.36 17.36
CA CYS A 745 -41.36 -1.56 16.35
C CYS A 745 -42.03 -2.42 15.27
N MET A 746 -41.64 -3.69 15.15
CA MET A 746 -42.20 -4.64 14.20
C MET A 746 -43.11 -5.68 14.87
N SER A 747 -43.46 -5.55 16.15
CA SER A 747 -44.30 -6.51 16.90
C SER A 747 -45.59 -6.94 16.18
N PHE A 748 -46.16 -6.09 15.31
CA PHE A 748 -47.33 -6.40 14.50
C PHE A 748 -47.15 -7.54 13.47
N ILE A 749 -45.91 -7.94 13.13
CA ILE A 749 -45.64 -9.02 12.15
C ILE A 749 -45.56 -10.42 12.77
N LYS A 750 -45.82 -10.57 14.07
CA LYS A 750 -45.62 -11.82 14.85
C LYS A 750 -46.18 -13.12 14.23
N SER A 751 -47.20 -13.01 13.38
CA SER A 751 -47.83 -14.14 12.69
C SER A 751 -47.75 -14.06 11.15
N GLN A 752 -46.89 -13.19 10.61
CA GLN A 752 -46.74 -12.92 9.18
C GLN A 752 -45.37 -13.41 8.64
N LEU A 753 -44.82 -14.49 9.19
CA LEU A 753 -43.51 -15.04 8.81
C LEU A 753 -43.58 -16.50 8.29
N PRO A 754 -44.42 -16.82 7.29
CA PRO A 754 -44.65 -18.19 6.83
C PRO A 754 -43.48 -18.83 6.06
N ASN A 755 -42.58 -18.00 5.50
CA ASN A 755 -41.50 -18.44 4.61
C ASN A 755 -40.10 -18.36 5.23
N LEU A 756 -40.01 -17.97 6.51
CA LEU A 756 -38.72 -17.75 7.17
C LEU A 756 -38.02 -19.09 7.42
N GLU A 757 -36.88 -19.32 6.77
CA GLU A 757 -36.06 -20.53 6.84
C GLU A 757 -34.81 -20.32 7.71
N MET A 758 -34.24 -19.11 7.66
CA MET A 758 -33.02 -18.72 8.38
C MET A 758 -33.19 -17.38 9.10
N LEU A 759 -32.79 -17.35 10.37
CA LEU A 759 -32.83 -16.17 11.23
C LEU A 759 -31.49 -15.98 11.95
N GLU A 760 -30.86 -14.82 11.77
CA GLU A 760 -29.69 -14.36 12.49
C GLU A 760 -30.02 -13.08 13.26
N LEU A 761 -29.79 -13.12 14.57
CA LEU A 761 -30.09 -12.02 15.48
C LEU A 761 -28.88 -11.70 16.35
N GLU A 762 -28.34 -10.50 16.20
CA GLU A 762 -27.37 -9.90 17.11
C GLU A 762 -27.97 -8.63 17.69
N VAL A 763 -28.19 -8.63 19.01
CA VAL A 763 -29.02 -7.61 19.66
C VAL A 763 -28.32 -7.04 20.89
N TRP A 764 -28.49 -5.74 21.14
CA TRP A 764 -27.91 -5.05 22.29
C TRP A 764 -28.87 -3.99 22.84
N ASP A 765 -28.76 -3.67 24.13
CA ASP A 765 -29.41 -2.52 24.76
C ASP A 765 -28.64 -2.10 26.03
N GLU A 766 -28.79 -0.85 26.50
CA GLU A 766 -28.17 -0.36 27.74
C GLU A 766 -28.94 -0.78 29.00
N ASP A 767 -30.25 -1.04 28.88
CA ASP A 767 -31.14 -1.44 29.97
C ASP A 767 -31.56 -2.92 29.84
N PRO A 768 -31.63 -3.70 30.94
CA PRO A 768 -32.12 -5.07 30.89
C PRO A 768 -33.60 -5.10 30.48
N PRO A 769 -34.00 -5.96 29.52
CA PRO A 769 -35.36 -5.97 29.00
C PRO A 769 -36.38 -6.37 30.08
N LEU A 770 -37.50 -5.63 30.14
CA LEU A 770 -38.63 -5.94 31.01
C LEU A 770 -39.51 -7.09 30.45
N THR A 771 -39.34 -7.48 29.18
CA THR A 771 -40.24 -8.45 28.49
C THR A 771 -39.54 -9.31 27.43
N ASN A 772 -40.01 -10.56 27.28
CA ASN A 772 -39.55 -11.55 26.29
C ASN A 772 -40.02 -11.17 24.86
N MET A 773 -39.13 -11.24 23.86
CA MET A 773 -39.49 -10.98 22.46
C MET A 773 -40.23 -12.16 21.84
N ASP A 774 -41.50 -11.96 21.49
CA ASP A 774 -42.38 -12.98 20.90
C ASP A 774 -42.57 -12.84 19.38
N LEU A 775 -41.88 -11.88 18.76
CA LEU A 775 -41.93 -11.53 17.34
C LEU A 775 -41.75 -12.74 16.40
N PHE A 776 -40.89 -13.69 16.78
CA PHE A 776 -40.54 -14.86 15.95
C PHE A 776 -41.21 -16.15 16.42
N ALA A 777 -42.20 -16.08 17.31
CA ALA A 777 -42.85 -17.25 17.91
C ALA A 777 -43.60 -18.13 16.89
N HIS A 778 -44.09 -17.56 15.78
CA HIS A 778 -44.82 -18.28 14.73
C HIS A 778 -44.03 -18.27 13.42
N THR A 779 -43.03 -19.14 13.32
CA THR A 779 -42.10 -19.25 12.18
C THR A 779 -42.00 -20.70 11.68
N PRO A 780 -43.04 -21.25 11.01
CA PRO A 780 -43.22 -22.70 10.82
C PRO A 780 -42.21 -23.38 9.88
N ARG A 781 -41.31 -22.62 9.23
CA ARG A 781 -40.26 -23.15 8.35
C ARG A 781 -38.85 -22.89 8.88
N LEU A 782 -38.72 -22.26 10.04
CA LEU A 782 -37.43 -21.87 10.58
C LEU A 782 -36.68 -23.13 11.06
N HIS A 783 -35.56 -23.42 10.40
CA HIS A 783 -34.72 -24.56 10.74
C HIS A 783 -33.26 -24.16 11.03
N THR A 784 -32.84 -22.97 10.63
CA THR A 784 -31.48 -22.45 10.84
C THR A 784 -31.52 -21.19 11.68
N PHE A 785 -30.86 -21.22 12.83
CA PHE A 785 -30.80 -20.10 13.75
C PHE A 785 -29.35 -19.69 14.02
N PHE A 786 -29.08 -18.40 13.91
CA PHE A 786 -27.80 -17.81 14.24
C PHE A 786 -27.99 -16.84 15.42
N ALA A 787 -27.29 -17.08 16.51
CA ALA A 787 -27.33 -16.24 17.70
C ALA A 787 -26.10 -15.33 17.75
N GLY A 788 -26.34 -14.04 17.99
CA GLY A 788 -25.33 -13.05 18.34
C GLY A 788 -25.27 -12.77 19.84
N THR A 789 -24.68 -11.64 20.24
CA THR A 789 -24.46 -11.29 21.66
C THR A 789 -25.79 -11.12 22.38
N ASN A 790 -25.85 -11.54 23.64
CA ASN A 790 -27.00 -11.33 24.54
C ASN A 790 -28.32 -12.03 24.16
N VAL A 791 -28.31 -12.95 23.19
CA VAL A 791 -29.46 -13.84 22.95
C VAL A 791 -29.44 -14.97 23.98
N THR A 792 -30.47 -15.04 24.82
CA THR A 792 -30.64 -16.07 25.86
C THR A 792 -32.05 -16.64 25.79
N LYS A 793 -32.31 -17.71 26.55
CA LYS A 793 -33.65 -18.30 26.68
C LYS A 793 -34.73 -17.29 27.08
N SER A 794 -34.39 -16.29 27.89
CA SER A 794 -35.34 -15.30 28.38
C SER A 794 -35.63 -14.18 27.40
N THR A 795 -34.80 -13.97 26.38
CA THR A 795 -34.94 -12.86 25.43
C THR A 795 -35.69 -13.21 24.17
N LEU A 796 -35.82 -14.50 23.79
CA LEU A 796 -36.40 -14.90 22.50
C LEU A 796 -37.38 -16.09 22.61
N SER A 797 -38.58 -15.93 22.05
CA SER A 797 -39.54 -17.02 21.84
C SER A 797 -39.47 -17.57 20.41
N LEU A 798 -39.10 -18.84 20.26
CA LEU A 798 -39.05 -19.58 19.00
C LEU A 798 -39.66 -20.99 19.16
N GLN A 799 -40.05 -21.60 18.05
CA GLN A 799 -40.35 -23.02 17.97
C GLN A 799 -39.03 -23.81 17.89
N TRP A 800 -38.37 -24.03 19.02
CA TRP A 800 -37.03 -24.61 19.03
C TRP A 800 -36.95 -26.07 18.53
N ASN A 801 -38.05 -26.82 18.59
CA ASN A 801 -38.08 -28.23 18.18
C ASN A 801 -37.82 -28.47 16.68
N GLN A 802 -38.02 -27.47 15.82
CA GLN A 802 -37.77 -27.56 14.37
C GLN A 802 -36.39 -27.04 13.96
N ILE A 803 -35.64 -26.44 14.88
CA ILE A 803 -34.29 -25.93 14.63
C ILE A 803 -33.33 -27.11 14.49
N ARG A 804 -32.67 -27.19 13.33
CA ARG A 804 -31.68 -28.22 12.97
C ARG A 804 -30.26 -27.70 12.99
N VAL A 805 -30.07 -26.40 12.74
CA VAL A 805 -28.75 -25.79 12.68
C VAL A 805 -28.72 -24.60 13.62
N ILE A 806 -27.77 -24.62 14.55
CA ILE A 806 -27.46 -23.48 15.42
C ILE A 806 -26.04 -23.02 15.14
N LYS A 807 -25.88 -21.71 14.93
CA LYS A 807 -24.57 -21.09 14.79
C LYS A 807 -24.47 -19.89 15.73
N VAL A 808 -23.35 -19.75 16.42
CA VAL A 808 -23.08 -18.60 17.29
C VAL A 808 -21.85 -17.89 16.75
N SER A 809 -22.07 -16.82 16.01
CA SER A 809 -21.04 -16.14 15.24
C SER A 809 -20.76 -14.74 15.81
N LYS A 810 -19.48 -14.42 16.04
CA LYS A 810 -18.99 -13.06 16.40
C LYS A 810 -19.48 -12.45 17.72
N SER A 811 -20.13 -13.23 18.55
CA SER A 811 -20.64 -12.77 19.83
C SER A 811 -19.94 -13.43 21.00
N ASP A 812 -19.53 -12.64 21.97
CA ASP A 812 -18.86 -13.07 23.19
C ASP A 812 -19.86 -13.79 24.12
N ILE A 813 -20.39 -14.95 23.70
CA ILE A 813 -21.30 -15.75 24.51
C ILE A 813 -20.49 -16.54 25.55
N SER A 814 -21.00 -16.58 26.77
CA SER A 814 -20.44 -17.42 27.83
C SER A 814 -20.79 -18.89 27.58
N LEU A 815 -19.96 -19.81 28.08
CA LEU A 815 -20.20 -21.25 27.98
C LEU A 815 -21.57 -21.68 28.53
N PRO A 816 -22.04 -21.21 29.70
CA PRO A 816 -23.38 -21.53 30.20
C PRO A 816 -24.50 -21.10 29.25
N ASN A 817 -24.43 -19.88 28.72
CA ASN A 817 -25.46 -19.35 27.81
C ASN A 817 -25.49 -20.13 26.48
N ALA A 818 -24.33 -20.56 25.98
CA ALA A 818 -24.25 -21.41 24.80
C ALA A 818 -24.87 -22.80 25.06
N ILE A 819 -24.62 -23.39 26.22
CA ILE A 819 -25.21 -24.68 26.62
C ILE A 819 -26.74 -24.55 26.76
N ASP A 820 -27.22 -23.49 27.41
CA ASP A 820 -28.65 -23.22 27.55
C ASP A 820 -29.34 -23.08 26.19
N LEU A 821 -28.70 -22.39 25.24
CA LEU A 821 -29.23 -22.19 23.89
C LEU A 821 -29.31 -23.50 23.10
N VAL A 822 -28.27 -24.33 23.16
CA VAL A 822 -28.27 -25.65 22.51
C VAL A 822 -29.28 -26.59 23.17
N ALA A 823 -29.46 -26.50 24.50
CA ALA A 823 -30.45 -27.29 25.23
C ALA A 823 -31.90 -26.97 24.84
N LEU A 824 -32.18 -25.80 24.24
CA LEU A 824 -33.51 -25.46 23.73
C LEU A 824 -33.88 -26.23 22.46
N ALA A 825 -32.89 -26.66 21.65
CA ALA A 825 -33.10 -27.30 20.36
C ALA A 825 -32.69 -28.79 20.37
N PRO A 826 -33.57 -29.70 20.84
CA PRO A 826 -33.23 -31.12 21.01
C PRO A 826 -33.00 -31.87 19.68
N ASN A 827 -33.52 -31.36 18.56
CA ASN A 827 -33.39 -31.97 17.23
C ASN A 827 -32.26 -31.36 16.38
N ILE A 828 -31.29 -30.70 17.03
CA ILE A 828 -30.14 -30.11 16.35
C ILE A 828 -29.28 -31.18 15.66
N GLU A 829 -28.98 -30.95 14.38
CA GLU A 829 -28.14 -31.79 13.53
C GLU A 829 -26.72 -31.21 13.38
N SER A 830 -26.57 -29.89 13.35
CA SER A 830 -25.30 -29.18 13.22
C SER A 830 -25.21 -27.97 14.15
N CYS A 831 -24.08 -27.85 14.85
CA CYS A 831 -23.83 -26.78 15.82
C CYS A 831 -22.45 -26.15 15.58
N GLU A 832 -22.39 -24.82 15.46
CA GLU A 832 -21.14 -24.04 15.40
C GLU A 832 -21.13 -23.03 16.57
N LEU A 833 -20.15 -23.13 17.47
CA LEU A 833 -20.04 -22.30 18.66
C LEU A 833 -18.72 -21.54 18.68
N ARG A 834 -18.77 -20.21 18.80
CA ARG A 834 -17.58 -19.38 19.08
C ARG A 834 -17.69 -18.77 20.46
N LEU A 835 -16.74 -19.09 21.33
CA LEU A 835 -16.80 -18.81 22.76
C LEU A 835 -15.63 -17.89 23.17
N ARG A 836 -15.93 -16.72 23.77
CA ARG A 836 -14.95 -15.81 24.39
C ARG A 836 -14.91 -15.96 25.91
N LYS A 837 -13.81 -15.52 26.54
CA LYS A 837 -13.58 -15.68 27.99
C LYS A 837 -14.36 -14.70 28.89
N TYR A 838 -14.95 -15.24 29.96
CA TYR A 838 -14.98 -14.65 31.32
C TYR A 838 -14.85 -15.81 32.34
N ASN A 839 -13.92 -15.72 33.29
CA ASN A 839 -13.72 -16.72 34.35
C ASN A 839 -14.26 -16.16 35.66
N ARG A 840 -15.17 -16.89 36.34
CA ARG A 840 -15.16 -17.04 37.80
C ARG A 840 -16.19 -18.00 38.39
N ASP A 841 -17.14 -18.53 37.64
CA ASP A 841 -18.11 -19.48 38.23
C ASP A 841 -17.88 -20.92 37.74
N PRO A 842 -17.78 -21.90 38.65
CA PRO A 842 -17.83 -23.31 38.27
C PRO A 842 -19.20 -23.62 37.67
N VAL A 843 -19.21 -24.22 36.47
CA VAL A 843 -20.45 -24.77 35.89
C VAL A 843 -21.03 -25.78 36.90
N PRO A 844 -22.29 -25.62 37.36
CA PRO A 844 -22.89 -26.55 38.31
C PRO A 844 -22.92 -27.96 37.73
N ALA A 845 -22.34 -28.90 38.49
CA ALA A 845 -21.88 -30.21 38.00
C ALA A 845 -22.97 -31.26 37.69
N ARG A 846 -24.18 -30.90 37.22
CA ARG A 846 -25.30 -31.89 37.19
C ARG A 846 -26.25 -31.96 35.99
N THR A 847 -26.19 -31.08 34.98
CA THR A 847 -27.15 -31.16 33.85
C THR A 847 -26.48 -31.58 32.55
N THR A 848 -26.43 -32.89 32.29
CA THR A 848 -26.04 -33.41 30.96
C THR A 848 -27.15 -33.15 29.94
N VAL A 849 -26.85 -32.39 28.89
CA VAL A 849 -27.76 -32.08 27.77
C VAL A 849 -27.67 -33.21 26.74
N GLN A 850 -28.81 -33.83 26.44
CA GLN A 850 -28.90 -34.92 25.46
C GLN A 850 -29.13 -34.36 24.05
N LEU A 851 -28.21 -34.63 23.14
CA LEU A 851 -28.26 -34.16 21.74
C LEU A 851 -28.18 -35.36 20.79
N PRO A 852 -29.26 -36.17 20.69
CA PRO A 852 -29.23 -37.46 20.00
C PRO A 852 -29.12 -37.33 18.47
N GLN A 853 -29.51 -36.20 17.88
CA GLN A 853 -29.47 -35.99 16.42
C GLN A 853 -28.21 -35.24 15.95
N LEU A 854 -27.34 -34.79 16.88
CA LEU A 854 -26.20 -33.96 16.53
C LEU A 854 -25.15 -34.78 15.78
N ARG A 855 -24.90 -34.42 14.53
CA ARG A 855 -23.93 -35.05 13.63
C ARG A 855 -22.66 -34.24 13.45
N SER A 856 -22.74 -32.92 13.56
CA SER A 856 -21.61 -32.02 13.34
C SER A 856 -21.51 -30.97 14.45
N LEU A 857 -20.36 -30.90 15.11
CA LEU A 857 -20.05 -29.90 16.13
C LEU A 857 -18.74 -29.19 15.80
N SER A 858 -18.78 -27.86 15.67
CA SER A 858 -17.61 -27.01 15.55
C SER A 858 -17.55 -26.04 16.72
N VAL A 859 -16.41 -25.99 17.43
CA VAL A 859 -16.23 -25.10 18.58
C VAL A 859 -14.92 -24.34 18.45
N GLU A 860 -14.99 -23.03 18.57
CA GLU A 860 -13.85 -22.12 18.59
C GLU A 860 -13.72 -21.46 19.97
N PHE A 861 -12.55 -21.60 20.60
CA PHE A 861 -12.23 -21.05 21.91
C PHE A 861 -11.25 -19.87 21.79
N ASP A 862 -11.62 -18.72 22.33
CA ASP A 862 -10.81 -17.49 22.34
C ASP A 862 -10.38 -17.13 23.78
N GLY A 863 -9.09 -17.30 24.12
CA GLY A 863 -8.46 -16.81 25.36
C GLY A 863 -7.70 -17.82 26.26
N ARG A 864 -6.67 -17.30 26.97
CA ARG A 864 -5.59 -18.00 27.72
C ARG A 864 -5.94 -18.94 28.90
N LEU A 865 -7.20 -19.15 29.31
CA LEU A 865 -7.53 -19.95 30.53
C LEU A 865 -8.84 -20.78 30.43
N SER A 866 -9.33 -21.09 29.23
CA SER A 866 -10.57 -21.87 29.09
C SER A 866 -10.29 -23.38 29.18
N THR A 867 -11.04 -24.14 29.99
CA THR A 867 -10.99 -25.61 29.98
C THR A 867 -12.23 -26.14 29.26
N PRO A 868 -12.15 -26.43 27.94
CA PRO A 868 -13.26 -27.01 27.17
C PRO A 868 -13.76 -28.37 27.68
N CYS A 869 -13.07 -29.01 28.64
CA CYS A 869 -13.52 -30.21 29.34
C CYS A 869 -14.94 -30.08 29.92
N ALA A 870 -15.34 -28.87 30.36
CA ALA A 870 -16.68 -28.63 30.88
C ALA A 870 -17.76 -28.81 29.80
N LEU A 871 -17.49 -28.43 28.55
CA LEU A 871 -18.41 -28.62 27.43
C LEU A 871 -18.64 -30.12 27.16
N PHE A 872 -17.56 -30.91 27.07
CA PHE A 872 -17.64 -32.35 26.80
C PHE A 872 -18.23 -33.18 27.95
N ARG A 873 -18.15 -32.68 29.20
CA ARG A 873 -18.86 -33.30 30.34
C ARG A 873 -20.35 -33.00 30.33
N THR A 874 -20.75 -31.88 29.72
CA THR A 874 -22.13 -31.40 29.76
C THR A 874 -22.93 -31.87 28.55
N LEU A 875 -22.31 -32.04 27.37
CA LEU A 875 -23.01 -32.47 26.16
C LEU A 875 -22.89 -33.98 25.95
N CYS A 876 -24.02 -34.68 25.87
CA CYS A 876 -24.08 -36.08 25.43
C CYS A 876 -24.49 -36.13 23.96
N MET A 877 -23.57 -36.57 23.09
CA MET A 877 -23.69 -36.50 21.63
C MET A 877 -23.39 -37.88 21.02
N PRO A 878 -24.30 -38.86 21.17
CA PRO A 878 -24.02 -40.26 20.83
C PRO A 878 -23.80 -40.51 19.33
N ASN A 879 -24.36 -39.68 18.46
CA ASN A 879 -24.33 -39.86 17.00
C ASN A 879 -23.40 -38.86 16.28
N ILE A 880 -22.42 -38.29 16.98
CA ILE A 880 -21.50 -37.31 16.38
C ILE A 880 -20.64 -37.97 15.29
N CYS A 881 -20.64 -37.37 14.09
CA CYS A 881 -19.86 -37.82 12.94
C CYS A 881 -18.70 -36.87 12.63
N GLN A 882 -18.86 -35.58 12.90
CA GLN A 882 -17.87 -34.55 12.61
C GLN A 882 -17.63 -33.68 13.84
N LEU A 883 -16.36 -33.54 14.23
CA LEU A 883 -15.94 -32.69 15.35
C LEU A 883 -14.81 -31.77 14.89
N SER A 884 -14.98 -30.48 15.07
CA SER A 884 -13.98 -29.46 14.78
C SER A 884 -13.74 -28.59 16.01
N LEU A 885 -12.48 -28.48 16.44
CA LEU A 885 -12.08 -27.68 17.58
C LEU A 885 -10.97 -26.72 17.17
N ALA A 886 -11.17 -25.43 17.45
CA ALA A 886 -10.22 -24.38 17.19
C ALA A 886 -9.90 -23.62 18.48
N THR A 887 -8.64 -23.28 18.71
CA THR A 887 -8.20 -22.55 19.92
C THR A 887 -7.13 -21.51 19.61
N SER A 888 -7.10 -20.39 20.34
CA SER A 888 -6.03 -19.38 20.22
C SER A 888 -4.83 -19.60 21.16
N ASP A 889 -5.04 -20.17 22.35
CA ASP A 889 -4.05 -20.11 23.45
C ASP A 889 -4.13 -21.31 24.44
N LEU A 890 -4.62 -22.49 24.03
CA LEU A 890 -4.85 -23.63 24.94
C LEU A 890 -3.81 -24.75 24.81
N SER A 891 -3.44 -25.35 25.96
CA SER A 891 -2.86 -26.70 26.00
C SER A 891 -3.92 -27.75 25.69
N TRP A 892 -3.59 -28.72 24.84
CA TRP A 892 -4.46 -29.82 24.46
C TRP A 892 -4.56 -30.90 25.54
N GLU A 893 -3.63 -30.95 26.51
CA GLU A 893 -3.54 -31.99 27.55
C GLU A 893 -4.88 -32.27 28.28
N PRO A 894 -5.65 -31.26 28.75
CA PRO A 894 -6.90 -31.51 29.46
C PRO A 894 -8.01 -32.11 28.58
N LEU A 895 -7.90 -31.97 27.26
CA LEU A 895 -8.87 -32.45 26.27
C LEU A 895 -8.60 -33.88 25.78
N ILE A 896 -7.40 -34.42 25.98
CA ILE A 896 -7.00 -35.72 25.45
C ILE A 896 -7.95 -36.82 25.93
N LEU A 897 -8.17 -36.92 27.24
CA LEU A 897 -9.03 -37.95 27.83
C LEU A 897 -10.51 -37.80 27.43
N PRO A 898 -11.13 -36.60 27.49
CA PRO A 898 -12.48 -36.39 26.96
C PRO A 898 -12.61 -36.76 25.46
N LEU A 899 -11.65 -36.38 24.63
CA LEU A 899 -11.67 -36.68 23.20
C LEU A 899 -11.51 -38.17 22.92
N ALA A 900 -10.61 -38.86 23.62
CA ALA A 900 -10.46 -40.30 23.52
C ALA A 900 -11.74 -41.03 23.97
N SER A 901 -12.38 -40.57 25.05
CA SER A 901 -13.67 -41.10 25.50
C SER A 901 -14.77 -40.89 24.44
N LEU A 902 -14.85 -39.70 23.84
CA LEU A 902 -15.84 -39.41 22.80
C LEU A 902 -15.60 -40.27 21.54
N CYS A 903 -14.34 -40.39 21.10
CA CYS A 903 -13.96 -41.18 19.94
C CYS A 903 -14.22 -42.68 20.11
N SER A 904 -14.19 -43.19 21.36
CA SER A 904 -14.51 -44.59 21.64
C SER A 904 -16.01 -44.87 21.71
N GLN A 905 -16.83 -43.87 22.03
CA GLN A 905 -18.29 -43.99 22.14
C GLN A 905 -19.02 -43.66 20.83
N ALA A 906 -18.48 -42.76 20.02
CA ALA A 906 -19.11 -42.25 18.81
C ALA A 906 -18.41 -42.76 17.53
N SER A 907 -19.19 -42.91 16.45
CA SER A 907 -18.66 -43.24 15.11
C SER A 907 -18.10 -41.99 14.42
N LEU A 908 -17.10 -41.35 15.01
CA LEU A 908 -16.51 -40.11 14.50
C LEU A 908 -15.77 -40.38 13.17
N GLN A 909 -16.22 -39.72 12.10
CA GLN A 909 -15.65 -39.84 10.75
C GLN A 909 -14.67 -38.71 10.43
N THR A 910 -14.90 -37.51 10.97
CA THR A 910 -14.06 -36.33 10.74
C THR A 910 -13.66 -35.69 12.06
N LEU A 911 -12.36 -35.48 12.25
CA LEU A 911 -11.79 -34.76 13.38
C LEU A 911 -10.88 -33.64 12.86
N ALA A 912 -11.18 -32.40 13.23
CA ALA A 912 -10.37 -31.24 12.90
C ALA A 912 -9.91 -30.54 14.19
N LEU A 913 -8.60 -30.42 14.38
CA LEU A 913 -7.96 -29.72 15.50
C LEU A 913 -7.15 -28.55 14.93
N ARG A 914 -7.43 -27.33 15.39
CA ARG A 914 -6.83 -26.11 14.83
C ARG A 914 -6.32 -25.20 15.94
N THR A 915 -5.13 -24.62 15.76
CA THR A 915 -4.62 -23.56 16.65
C THR A 915 -4.45 -22.26 15.86
N ARG A 916 -4.83 -21.13 16.47
CA ARG A 916 -4.62 -19.79 15.92
C ARG A 916 -3.44 -19.15 16.65
N GLY A 917 -2.30 -19.02 15.97
CA GLY A 917 -1.12 -18.37 16.55
C GLY A 917 -1.42 -16.94 17.01
N SER A 918 -1.35 -16.71 18.32
CA SER A 918 -1.32 -15.37 18.91
C SER A 918 0.13 -14.88 18.97
N ILE A 919 0.38 -13.63 18.58
CA ILE A 919 1.73 -13.06 18.53
C ILE A 919 2.20 -12.83 19.98
N GLY A 920 3.20 -13.60 20.43
CA GLY A 920 3.96 -13.34 21.67
C GLY A 920 3.58 -14.20 22.89
N ILE A 921 3.45 -15.52 22.76
CA ILE A 921 3.26 -16.43 23.90
C ILE A 921 4.28 -17.60 23.83
N ASP A 922 4.74 -18.00 25.01
CA ASP A 922 5.75 -19.02 25.29
C ASP A 922 5.51 -20.40 24.64
N THR A 923 6.62 -21.09 24.42
CA THR A 923 6.85 -22.29 23.59
C THR A 923 6.30 -23.62 24.12
N GLU A 924 5.34 -23.64 25.05
CA GLU A 924 4.99 -24.88 25.80
C GLU A 924 3.61 -25.51 25.47
N ASN A 925 2.87 -25.04 24.46
CA ASN A 925 1.45 -25.40 24.29
C ASN A 925 1.06 -26.12 22.98
N TRP A 926 2.00 -26.78 22.30
CA TRP A 926 1.75 -27.49 21.03
C TRP A 926 1.20 -28.91 21.25
N LEU A 927 0.43 -29.43 20.29
CA LEU A 927 -0.05 -30.81 20.34
C LEU A 927 1.11 -31.79 20.11
N ALA A 928 1.54 -32.51 21.15
CA ALA A 928 2.68 -33.44 21.05
C ALA A 928 2.29 -34.78 20.38
N GLY A 929 3.24 -35.44 19.73
CA GLY A 929 3.00 -36.70 19.01
C GLY A 929 2.43 -37.83 19.89
N LYS A 930 2.84 -37.92 21.16
CA LYS A 930 2.30 -38.90 22.12
C LYS A 930 0.82 -38.65 22.44
N GLU A 931 0.41 -37.40 22.49
CA GLU A 931 -0.94 -36.96 22.86
C GLU A 931 -1.94 -37.28 21.74
N ILE A 932 -1.60 -36.93 20.49
CA ILE A 932 -2.44 -37.25 19.34
C ILE A 932 -2.56 -38.77 19.14
N VAL A 933 -1.51 -39.54 19.41
CA VAL A 933 -1.55 -41.01 19.35
C VAL A 933 -2.58 -41.59 20.33
N GLN A 934 -2.75 -41.00 21.52
CA GLN A 934 -3.78 -41.46 22.47
C GLN A 934 -5.20 -41.24 21.94
N ILE A 935 -5.46 -40.08 21.33
CA ILE A 935 -6.78 -39.77 20.73
C ILE A 935 -7.06 -40.70 19.55
N LEU A 936 -6.09 -40.85 18.64
CA LEU A 936 -6.26 -41.63 17.41
C LEU A 936 -6.35 -43.15 17.67
N LYS A 937 -5.78 -43.66 18.76
CA LYS A 937 -5.98 -45.07 19.19
C LYS A 937 -7.45 -45.38 19.49
N ALA A 938 -8.20 -44.41 20.03
CA ALA A 938 -9.62 -44.55 20.29
C ALA A 938 -10.49 -44.33 19.02
N ALA A 939 -10.02 -43.52 18.06
CA ALA A 939 -10.76 -43.12 16.86
C ALA A 939 -10.65 -44.12 15.68
N ARG A 940 -11.13 -45.37 15.85
CA ARG A 940 -10.97 -46.42 14.83
C ARG A 940 -11.75 -46.18 13.53
N GLN A 941 -12.85 -45.43 13.58
CA GLN A 941 -13.74 -45.16 12.43
C GLN A 941 -13.39 -43.87 11.67
N LEU A 942 -12.33 -43.17 12.07
CA LEU A 942 -11.93 -41.89 11.51
C LEU A 942 -11.52 -42.03 10.04
N GLN A 943 -12.12 -41.22 9.17
CA GLN A 943 -11.83 -41.15 7.73
C GLN A 943 -11.05 -39.89 7.36
N VAL A 944 -11.29 -38.77 8.04
CA VAL A 944 -10.66 -37.48 7.77
C VAL A 944 -10.06 -36.92 9.05
N LEU A 945 -8.76 -36.64 9.04
CA LEU A 945 -8.04 -35.99 10.12
C LEU A 945 -7.46 -34.66 9.62
N GLU A 946 -7.79 -33.56 10.28
CA GLU A 946 -7.25 -32.23 9.98
C GLU A 946 -6.55 -31.66 11.22
N ILE A 947 -5.27 -31.33 11.11
CA ILE A 947 -4.46 -30.75 12.19
C ILE A 947 -3.76 -29.49 11.68
N LEU A 948 -4.41 -28.33 11.85
CA LEU A 948 -3.83 -27.04 11.46
C LEU A 948 -3.25 -26.34 12.68
N ASP A 949 -2.13 -26.88 13.18
CA ASP A 949 -1.35 -26.27 14.26
C ASP A 949 -0.31 -25.29 13.70
N TYR A 950 0.14 -24.29 14.46
CA TYR A 950 1.13 -23.31 14.00
C TYR A 950 2.53 -23.92 13.84
N GLN A 951 2.86 -24.94 14.63
CA GLN A 951 4.03 -25.80 14.49
C GLN A 951 3.60 -27.27 14.60
N PRO A 952 3.88 -28.15 13.62
CA PRO A 952 3.45 -29.54 13.65
C PRO A 952 4.39 -30.42 14.50
N GLU A 953 4.52 -30.11 15.79
CA GLU A 953 5.30 -30.96 16.73
C GLU A 953 4.71 -32.37 16.90
N PHE A 954 3.47 -32.58 16.44
CA PHE A 954 2.83 -33.89 16.46
C PHE A 954 3.49 -34.91 15.53
N ILE A 955 4.25 -34.49 14.51
CA ILE A 955 5.02 -35.38 13.61
C ILE A 955 6.34 -35.77 14.30
N SER A 956 6.23 -36.37 15.49
CA SER A 956 7.36 -36.87 16.26
C SER A 956 7.66 -38.34 15.91
N ASP A 957 8.83 -38.84 16.33
CA ASP A 957 9.20 -40.25 16.15
C ASP A 957 8.16 -41.20 16.76
N ASP A 958 7.56 -40.84 17.91
CA ASP A 958 6.50 -41.62 18.55
C ASP A 958 5.26 -41.73 17.66
N PHE A 959 4.85 -40.63 17.02
CA PHE A 959 3.72 -40.63 16.09
C PHE A 959 4.06 -41.44 14.83
N LEU A 960 5.23 -41.21 14.23
CA LEU A 960 5.65 -41.89 13.01
C LEU A 960 5.74 -43.41 13.19
N GLN A 961 6.35 -43.86 14.31
CA GLN A 961 6.46 -45.28 14.65
C GLN A 961 5.07 -45.91 14.84
N ALA A 962 4.19 -45.24 15.59
CA ALA A 962 2.83 -45.76 15.83
C ALA A 962 1.97 -45.72 14.55
N PHE A 963 2.12 -44.70 13.72
CA PHE A 963 1.37 -44.50 12.48
C PHE A 963 1.76 -45.51 11.38
N ALA A 964 3.03 -45.91 11.34
CA ALA A 964 3.57 -46.95 10.45
C ALA A 964 3.30 -48.39 10.92
N GLN A 965 2.88 -48.59 12.18
CA GLN A 965 2.70 -49.92 12.75
C GLN A 965 1.50 -50.66 12.12
N LEU A 966 1.77 -51.84 11.55
CA LEU A 966 0.77 -52.76 11.02
C LEU A 966 0.48 -53.88 12.05
N GLY A 967 -0.78 -54.25 12.18
CA GLY A 967 -1.20 -55.42 12.95
C GLY A 967 -0.91 -56.74 12.22
N PRO A 968 -1.19 -57.90 12.85
CA PRO A 968 -0.92 -59.22 12.29
C PRO A 968 -1.68 -59.54 10.99
N SER A 969 -2.73 -58.77 10.66
CA SER A 969 -3.48 -58.88 9.40
C SER A 969 -3.08 -57.82 8.37
N GLU A 970 -1.89 -57.23 8.52
CA GLU A 970 -1.40 -56.08 7.73
C GLU A 970 -2.25 -54.81 7.83
N ILE A 971 -3.29 -54.78 8.67
CA ILE A 971 -4.13 -53.59 8.88
C ILE A 971 -3.41 -52.58 9.78
N PRO A 972 -3.37 -51.27 9.43
CA PRO A 972 -2.78 -50.25 10.30
C PRO A 972 -3.42 -50.21 11.69
N VAL A 973 -2.59 -50.16 12.74
CA VAL A 973 -3.06 -50.18 14.14
C VAL A 973 -3.78 -48.86 14.50
N LEU A 974 -3.27 -47.74 13.99
CA LEU A 974 -3.81 -46.39 14.20
C LEU A 974 -4.79 -46.00 13.08
N CYS A 975 -6.03 -45.61 13.43
CA CYS A 975 -7.09 -45.16 12.51
C CYS A 975 -7.18 -45.98 11.20
N PRO A 976 -7.54 -47.27 11.24
CA PRO A 976 -7.47 -48.17 10.09
C PRO A 976 -8.30 -47.73 8.87
N ASN A 977 -9.29 -46.85 9.06
CA ASN A 977 -10.17 -46.35 7.99
C ASN A 977 -9.79 -44.95 7.47
N LEU A 978 -8.63 -44.41 7.85
CA LEU A 978 -8.22 -43.05 7.50
C LEU A 978 -7.95 -42.91 5.98
N GLN A 979 -8.68 -42.01 5.33
CA GLN A 979 -8.62 -41.73 3.89
C GLN A 979 -7.93 -40.40 3.58
N THR A 980 -8.11 -39.39 4.44
CA THR A 980 -7.56 -38.05 4.25
C THR A 980 -6.88 -37.55 5.50
N ILE A 981 -5.65 -37.05 5.36
CA ILE A 981 -4.95 -36.31 6.41
C ILE A 981 -4.57 -34.93 5.87
N CYS A 982 -4.88 -33.89 6.62
CA CYS A 982 -4.58 -32.51 6.30
C CYS A 982 -3.82 -31.89 7.47
N PHE A 983 -2.65 -31.31 7.24
CA PHE A 983 -1.91 -30.66 8.32
C PHE A 983 -1.02 -29.52 7.82
N ARG A 984 -0.69 -28.61 8.74
CA ARG A 984 0.19 -27.48 8.42
C ARG A 984 1.65 -27.92 8.39
N VAL A 985 2.40 -27.46 7.39
CA VAL A 985 3.83 -27.74 7.24
C VAL A 985 4.63 -26.44 7.10
N PRO A 986 5.51 -26.10 8.05
CA PRO A 986 6.52 -25.04 7.87
C PRO A 986 7.63 -25.51 6.93
N SER A 987 8.32 -24.56 6.28
CA SER A 987 9.32 -24.79 5.23
C SER A 987 10.45 -25.76 5.60
N ASP A 988 10.76 -25.87 6.90
CA ASP A 988 11.94 -26.60 7.39
C ASP A 988 11.60 -28.03 7.87
N THR A 989 10.36 -28.49 7.66
CA THR A 989 9.91 -29.79 8.14
C THR A 989 10.51 -30.93 7.30
N ASN A 990 11.17 -31.88 7.95
CA ASN A 990 11.66 -33.09 7.27
C ASN A 990 10.50 -34.04 6.93
N LEU A 991 9.99 -33.95 5.70
CA LEU A 991 8.90 -34.79 5.21
C LEU A 991 9.32 -36.23 4.85
N ALA A 992 10.62 -36.53 4.76
CA ALA A 992 11.10 -37.84 4.31
C ALA A 992 10.73 -38.98 5.29
N SER A 993 10.85 -38.74 6.60
CA SER A 993 10.46 -39.72 7.63
C SER A 993 8.94 -39.95 7.64
N PHE A 994 8.15 -38.91 7.37
CA PHE A 994 6.70 -39.02 7.23
C PHE A 994 6.31 -39.78 5.95
N ALA A 995 6.99 -39.52 4.83
CA ALA A 995 6.80 -40.25 3.59
C ALA A 995 7.10 -41.75 3.74
N LEU A 996 8.14 -42.12 4.50
CA LEU A 996 8.46 -43.52 4.81
C LEU A 996 7.34 -44.20 5.63
N ALA A 997 6.80 -43.51 6.62
CA ALA A 997 5.66 -44.00 7.40
C ALA A 997 4.40 -44.17 6.53
N LEU A 998 4.13 -43.23 5.61
CA LEU A 998 3.03 -43.32 4.64
C LEU A 998 3.18 -44.49 3.68
N HIS A 999 4.39 -44.72 3.15
CA HIS A 999 4.67 -45.83 2.25
C HIS A 999 4.45 -47.19 2.94
N THR A 1000 4.97 -47.33 4.16
CA THR A 1000 4.77 -48.54 5.00
C THR A 1000 3.29 -48.80 5.28
N ARG A 1001 2.49 -47.75 5.45
CA ARG A 1001 1.04 -47.85 5.67
C ARG A 1001 0.26 -48.16 4.38
N GLY A 1002 0.66 -47.60 3.23
CA GLY A 1002 -0.03 -47.72 1.95
C GLY A 1002 0.17 -49.08 1.23
N SER A 1003 1.24 -49.80 1.56
CA SER A 1003 1.55 -51.13 1.02
C SER A 1003 0.67 -52.26 1.60
N SER A 1004 -0.07 -51.99 2.68
CA SER A 1004 -0.85 -52.95 3.49
C SER A 1004 -1.99 -53.75 2.83
N GLY A 1005 -2.20 -53.68 1.50
CA GLY A 1005 -3.25 -54.47 0.82
C GLY A 1005 -4.72 -54.22 1.25
N THR A 1006 -4.98 -53.35 2.23
CA THR A 1006 -6.31 -53.08 2.77
C THR A 1006 -7.22 -52.31 1.80
N GLN A 1007 -8.54 -52.54 1.82
CA GLN A 1007 -9.50 -51.82 0.95
C GLN A 1007 -9.70 -50.34 1.33
N ASN A 1008 -9.33 -49.93 2.55
CA ASN A 1008 -9.48 -48.57 3.08
C ASN A 1008 -8.12 -47.84 3.16
N LYS A 1009 -7.44 -47.69 2.02
CA LYS A 1009 -6.15 -46.99 1.96
C LYS A 1009 -6.31 -45.48 2.15
N LEU A 1010 -5.30 -44.86 2.74
CA LEU A 1010 -5.11 -43.41 2.73
C LEU A 1010 -5.00 -42.95 1.27
N LYS A 1011 -5.83 -42.01 0.85
CA LYS A 1011 -5.92 -41.54 -0.55
C LYS A 1011 -5.35 -40.14 -0.72
N THR A 1012 -5.50 -39.28 0.27
CA THR A 1012 -5.17 -37.86 0.13
C THR A 1012 -4.40 -37.35 1.34
N VAL A 1013 -3.28 -36.71 1.08
CA VAL A 1013 -2.48 -35.99 2.08
C VAL A 1013 -2.42 -34.55 1.63
N THR A 1014 -3.02 -33.63 2.39
CA THR A 1014 -2.97 -32.20 2.08
C THR A 1014 -1.98 -31.51 3.01
N LEU A 1015 -0.92 -30.96 2.43
CA LEU A 1015 0.05 -30.13 3.12
C LEU A 1015 -0.41 -28.68 3.01
N VAL A 1016 -0.78 -28.09 4.14
CA VAL A 1016 -1.24 -26.70 4.20
C VAL A 1016 -0.06 -25.83 4.59
N CYS A 1017 0.26 -24.83 3.79
CA CYS A 1017 1.34 -23.88 4.11
C CYS A 1017 0.91 -22.46 3.79
N HIS A 1018 1.64 -21.47 4.31
CA HIS A 1018 1.32 -20.08 4.00
C HIS A 1018 1.63 -19.80 2.53
N THR A 1019 0.91 -18.88 1.88
CA THR A 1019 1.12 -18.55 0.46
C THR A 1019 2.58 -18.13 0.16
N SER A 1020 3.31 -17.62 1.16
CA SER A 1020 4.74 -17.31 1.07
C SER A 1020 5.67 -18.53 1.07
N GLU A 1021 5.22 -19.64 1.65
CA GLU A 1021 5.97 -20.89 1.84
C GLU A 1021 5.62 -21.94 0.76
N MET A 1022 4.46 -21.79 0.09
CA MET A 1022 3.97 -22.73 -0.94
C MET A 1022 5.02 -23.09 -1.99
N ALA A 1023 5.74 -22.11 -2.54
CA ALA A 1023 6.74 -22.38 -3.57
C ALA A 1023 7.92 -23.24 -3.06
N SER A 1024 8.33 -23.07 -1.79
CA SER A 1024 9.43 -23.83 -1.20
C SER A 1024 9.02 -25.26 -0.87
N VAL A 1025 7.79 -25.46 -0.37
CA VAL A 1025 7.26 -26.81 -0.12
C VAL A 1025 6.99 -27.52 -1.45
N GLU A 1026 6.51 -26.81 -2.47
CA GLU A 1026 6.31 -27.34 -3.82
C GLU A 1026 7.63 -27.80 -4.47
N GLU A 1027 8.69 -27.01 -4.35
CA GLU A 1027 10.03 -27.40 -4.82
C GLU A 1027 10.56 -28.65 -4.07
N THR A 1028 10.32 -28.72 -2.75
CA THR A 1028 10.72 -29.88 -1.92
C THR A 1028 9.97 -31.14 -2.35
N LEU A 1029 8.67 -31.04 -2.67
CA LEU A 1029 7.88 -32.16 -3.19
C LEU A 1029 8.37 -32.58 -4.58
N GLN A 1030 8.59 -31.64 -5.50
CA GLN A 1030 9.01 -31.93 -6.87
C GLN A 1030 10.41 -32.58 -6.97
N THR A 1031 11.32 -32.26 -6.04
CA THR A 1031 12.68 -32.80 -6.00
C THR A 1031 12.80 -34.13 -5.25
N SER A 1032 11.73 -34.57 -4.59
CA SER A 1032 11.74 -35.74 -3.71
C SER A 1032 11.43 -37.05 -4.44
N ALA A 1033 12.40 -37.96 -4.53
CA ALA A 1033 12.22 -39.27 -5.17
C ALA A 1033 11.15 -40.17 -4.52
N TRP A 1034 10.80 -39.93 -3.25
CA TRP A 1034 9.76 -40.68 -2.55
C TRP A 1034 8.33 -40.29 -2.98
N LEU A 1035 8.13 -39.14 -3.64
CA LEU A 1035 6.81 -38.70 -4.08
C LEU A 1035 6.23 -39.63 -5.14
N ASP A 1036 7.06 -40.09 -6.08
CA ASP A 1036 6.68 -41.07 -7.08
C ASP A 1036 6.29 -42.41 -6.45
N GLN A 1037 7.03 -42.85 -5.43
CA GLN A 1037 6.72 -44.08 -4.68
C GLN A 1037 5.38 -44.01 -3.94
N LEU A 1038 5.00 -42.83 -3.44
CA LEU A 1038 3.69 -42.61 -2.81
C LEU A 1038 2.55 -42.56 -3.84
N ARG A 1039 2.80 -41.96 -5.01
CA ARG A 1039 1.84 -41.94 -6.12
C ARG A 1039 1.58 -43.35 -6.65
N ASP A 1040 2.62 -44.18 -6.78
CA ASP A 1040 2.51 -45.59 -7.18
C ASP A 1040 1.76 -46.42 -6.12
N ALA A 1041 1.87 -46.05 -4.84
CA ALA A 1041 1.07 -46.62 -3.75
C ALA A 1041 -0.38 -46.11 -3.70
N GLY A 1042 -0.77 -45.18 -4.60
CA GLY A 1042 -2.13 -44.63 -4.72
C GLY A 1042 -2.45 -43.46 -3.79
N ILE A 1043 -1.42 -42.80 -3.22
CA ILE A 1043 -1.58 -41.66 -2.30
C ILE A 1043 -1.35 -40.35 -3.08
N ASN A 1044 -2.36 -39.48 -3.11
CA ASN A 1044 -2.29 -38.16 -3.72
C ASN A 1044 -1.84 -37.10 -2.69
N MET A 1045 -0.67 -36.51 -2.89
CA MET A 1045 -0.22 -35.36 -2.12
C MET A 1045 -0.66 -34.05 -2.77
N GLN A 1046 -1.30 -33.18 -2.00
CA GLN A 1046 -1.81 -31.88 -2.45
C GLN A 1046 -1.26 -30.75 -1.58
N LEU A 1047 -1.06 -29.59 -2.20
CA LEU A 1047 -0.71 -28.35 -1.51
C LEU A 1047 -1.96 -27.48 -1.35
N GLY A 1048 -2.24 -27.06 -0.13
CA GLY A 1048 -3.32 -26.17 0.22
C GLY A 1048 -2.81 -24.83 0.73
N ASP A 1049 -3.45 -23.73 0.34
CA ASP A 1049 -3.15 -22.41 0.93
C ASP A 1049 -3.83 -22.28 2.29
N LEU A 1050 -3.06 -22.00 3.34
CA LEU A 1050 -3.59 -21.77 4.68
C LEU A 1050 -4.73 -20.74 4.70
N MET A 1051 -4.69 -19.71 3.85
CA MET A 1051 -5.75 -18.70 3.76
C MET A 1051 -7.10 -19.27 3.29
N SER A 1052 -7.07 -20.33 2.48
CA SER A 1052 -8.30 -21.02 2.02
C SER A 1052 -8.91 -21.93 3.09
N TYR A 1053 -8.10 -22.47 4.01
CA TYR A 1053 -8.55 -23.32 5.12
C TYR A 1053 -8.95 -22.51 6.37
N VAL A 1054 -8.43 -21.29 6.52
CA VAL A 1054 -8.85 -20.34 7.56
C VAL A 1054 -10.20 -19.68 7.22
N ALA A 1055 -10.69 -19.80 5.98
CA ALA A 1055 -11.93 -19.18 5.49
C ALA A 1055 -13.25 -19.80 6.01
N TRP A 1056 -13.21 -20.80 6.90
CA TRP A 1056 -14.36 -21.20 7.72
C TRP A 1056 -14.43 -20.37 9.02
N GLY A 1057 -14.39 -19.04 8.87
CA GLY A 1057 -14.42 -18.04 9.94
C GLY A 1057 -15.35 -16.88 9.62
#